data_AF-A0ABD3XWK4-F1
#
_entry.id   AF-A0ABD3XWK4-F1
#
_cell.length_a   1.000
_cell.length_b   1.000
_cell.length_c   1.000
_cell.angle_alpha   90.00
_cell.angle_beta   90.00
_cell.angle_gamma   90.00
#
_symmetry.space_group_name_H-M   'P 1'
#
loop_
_entity.id
_entity.type
_entity.pdbx_description
1 polymer ?
#
loop_
_entity_poly.entity_id
_entity_poly.type
_entity_poly.pdbx_seq_one_letter_code
_entity_poly.pdbx_strand_id
1 'polypeptide(L)'
;NQMGMFGNYGGDKAMTVFSGNHNFGIGNPVQYDPHVQYDPLVQYDPQKCRKLGQKYLTDIRSYLRDKPTFIHLVDKGFAIDNTVKDSELEELKRKIFKLASQQPYWGEQIPTTWFLLEQQLIKLRDAGMKVVARSAVEELNKEGTVQIKGKEELDLFLKYLHETGTIIYFNIDVLRDNIILDPKWLIDALKLLINAHPNLPESPAKNESQSDSPAENESQSDNPNGAIGQKWRDFKDKGILSPELVDAIWTKEKHPQLHANKDHLLLIMKQFNIIAKPRTFSENGENKEENYFLSPCMLRQESPREVISPVQDQRMVSTPVLCYIFRGKYLPPPIFHRLIASCITRWPVAKKKETSENLIFCGCCVFDVDLFHRLTLYCRSHIVFARITRMVIDEVKTLDAKLCTRVRKFISLNLNKITSYLSQNLQYGMSVQCPPSQDDDNEFDISPLFDIWFAEEGHAQDAPITPEHMYHARLSVTLVTVCGNAMREVLRTQVPASCIDIYQAILANKGKLTGRFGRPLLNLNQINLVFPQGKKMGTLDQFDISLLYILIRNVSAVQTPKTGWGNDPQDQPRDTSLGASVERIRSFRNQVTGHSADGKISKQEFEDYWKKFKAVIQDIENVIGGQMCSQELERQKRQVISIYEAC
;
A
#
# COMPACT_ATOMS: atom_id res chain seq x y z
N ASN A 1 1.78 12.78 -16.50
CA ASN A 1 1.83 12.83 -15.03
C ASN A 1 3.09 13.56 -14.58
N GLN A 2 3.05 14.89 -14.45
CA GLN A 2 4.06 15.63 -13.69
C GLN A 2 3.48 15.89 -12.30
N MET A 3 4.27 15.63 -11.26
CA MET A 3 3.97 16.08 -9.90
C MET A 3 3.68 17.58 -9.94
N GLY A 4 2.42 17.96 -9.74
CA GLY A 4 2.07 19.30 -9.28
C GLY A 4 2.53 19.45 -7.84
N MET A 5 3.84 19.61 -7.63
CA MET A 5 4.36 20.35 -6.48
C MET A 5 4.14 21.82 -6.80
N PHE A 6 2.90 22.27 -6.65
CA PHE A 6 2.63 23.70 -6.56
C PHE A 6 2.70 24.07 -5.08
N GLY A 7 3.56 25.04 -4.79
CA GLY A 7 3.52 25.78 -3.54
C GLY A 7 2.10 26.30 -3.32
N ASN A 8 1.70 26.30 -2.06
CA ASN A 8 0.54 27.06 -1.61
C ASN A 8 0.77 28.52 -2.01
N TYR A 9 0.12 28.96 -3.07
CA TYR A 9 -0.41 30.31 -3.12
C TYR A 9 -1.83 30.16 -2.62
N GLY A 10 -2.07 30.58 -1.37
CA GLY A 10 -3.37 30.50 -0.70
C GLY A 10 -4.40 31.43 -1.34
N GLY A 11 -4.78 31.18 -2.59
CA GLY A 11 -5.85 31.86 -3.29
C GLY A 11 -6.58 30.90 -4.23
N ASP A 12 -7.89 31.06 -4.36
CA ASP A 12 -8.84 30.21 -5.09
C ASP A 12 -8.60 30.08 -6.62
N LYS A 13 -7.44 30.47 -7.14
CA LYS A 13 -7.17 30.58 -8.59
C LYS A 13 -5.76 30.08 -8.94
N ALA A 14 -5.70 28.91 -9.58
CA ALA A 14 -4.46 28.38 -10.15
C ALA A 14 -4.23 28.92 -11.57
N MET A 15 -3.00 29.32 -11.89
CA MET A 15 -2.58 29.70 -13.24
C MET A 15 -2.00 28.48 -13.96
N THR A 16 -2.59 28.08 -15.09
CA THR A 16 -2.07 26.98 -15.92
C THR A 16 -1.40 27.55 -17.17
N VAL A 17 -0.11 27.27 -17.35
CA VAL A 17 0.65 27.66 -18.54
C VAL A 17 0.75 26.46 -19.47
N PHE A 18 0.27 26.60 -20.70
CA PHE A 18 0.47 25.62 -21.78
C PHE A 18 1.56 26.15 -22.72
N SER A 19 2.72 25.50 -22.77
CA SER A 19 3.72 25.78 -23.81
C SER A 19 3.41 24.91 -25.03
N GLY A 20 3.12 25.56 -26.16
CA GLY A 20 2.89 24.89 -27.43
C GLY A 20 4.21 24.52 -28.11
N ASN A 21 4.92 23.51 -27.60
CA ASN A 21 5.86 22.77 -28.45
C ASN A 21 5.11 21.57 -29.05
N HIS A 22 5.12 21.47 -30.37
CA HIS A 22 4.53 20.35 -31.11
C HIS A 22 5.16 19.02 -30.66
N ASN A 23 4.44 18.26 -29.83
CA ASN A 23 4.40 16.79 -29.79
C ASN A 23 3.49 16.33 -28.63
N PHE A 24 2.19 16.28 -28.87
CA PHE A 24 1.26 15.53 -28.01
C PHE A 24 1.32 14.06 -28.39
N GLY A 25 2.27 13.34 -27.79
CA GLY A 25 2.32 11.88 -27.75
C GLY A 25 2.51 11.44 -26.30
N ILE A 26 1.52 10.74 -25.75
CA ILE A 26 1.67 10.04 -24.47
C ILE A 26 2.61 8.86 -24.73
N GLY A 27 3.88 8.99 -24.34
CA GLY A 27 4.87 7.91 -24.40
C GLY A 27 6.30 8.43 -24.29
N ASN A 28 7.04 7.94 -23.27
CA ASN A 28 8.48 8.08 -22.96
C ASN A 28 9.20 9.43 -23.18
N PRO A 29 10.17 9.81 -22.33
CA PRO A 29 11.00 10.98 -22.60
C PRO A 29 11.78 10.73 -23.90
N VAL A 30 11.38 11.40 -24.97
CA VAL A 30 12.09 11.36 -26.25
C VAL A 30 13.47 11.96 -26.00
N GLN A 31 14.51 11.15 -26.19
CA GLN A 31 15.88 11.61 -26.30
C GLN A 31 15.91 12.76 -27.31
N TYR A 32 16.59 13.85 -26.97
CA TYR A 32 16.93 14.89 -27.93
C TYR A 32 17.67 14.22 -29.08
N ASP A 33 17.03 14.07 -30.23
CA ASP A 33 17.65 13.54 -31.44
C ASP A 33 18.36 14.72 -32.13
N PRO A 34 19.70 14.78 -32.08
CA PRO A 34 20.46 15.85 -32.73
C PRO A 34 20.38 15.81 -34.26
N HIS A 35 19.71 14.81 -34.86
CA HIS A 35 19.56 14.65 -36.30
C HIS A 35 18.19 15.06 -36.87
N VAL A 36 17.27 15.61 -36.05
CA VAL A 36 16.09 16.29 -36.60
C VAL A 36 16.54 17.63 -37.21
N GLN A 37 16.81 17.61 -38.52
CA GLN A 37 16.94 18.83 -39.29
C GLN A 37 15.62 19.60 -39.21
N TYR A 38 15.65 20.74 -38.52
CA TYR A 38 14.59 21.75 -38.61
C TYR A 38 14.47 22.16 -40.07
N ASP A 39 13.29 21.95 -40.67
CA ASP A 39 12.98 22.47 -42.00
C ASP A 39 13.15 24.00 -41.97
N PRO A 40 14.17 24.57 -42.65
CA PRO A 40 14.50 25.99 -42.53
C PRO A 40 13.46 26.91 -43.21
N LEU A 41 12.44 26.33 -43.86
CA LEU A 41 11.49 27.06 -44.71
C LEU A 41 10.09 27.24 -44.13
N VAL A 42 9.82 26.83 -42.88
CA VAL A 42 8.61 27.30 -42.19
C VAL A 42 8.86 28.74 -41.76
N GLN A 43 8.57 29.68 -42.66
CA GLN A 43 8.57 31.11 -42.35
C GLN A 43 7.73 31.33 -41.08
N TYR A 44 8.40 31.82 -40.05
CA TYR A 44 7.77 32.29 -38.83
C TYR A 44 6.81 33.44 -39.21
N ASP A 45 5.52 33.14 -39.22
CA ASP A 45 4.45 34.14 -39.41
C ASP A 45 3.83 34.43 -38.03
N PRO A 46 4.17 35.56 -37.39
CA PRO A 46 3.65 35.93 -36.09
C PRO A 46 2.11 35.99 -36.05
N GLN A 47 1.46 36.39 -37.15
CA GLN A 47 0.00 36.49 -37.21
C GLN A 47 -0.65 35.11 -37.27
N LYS A 48 -0.06 34.17 -38.01
CA LYS A 48 -0.51 32.78 -38.07
C LYS A 48 -0.33 32.07 -36.74
N CYS A 49 0.82 32.24 -36.08
CA CYS A 49 1.08 31.73 -34.74
C CYS A 49 0.08 32.28 -33.71
N ARG A 50 -0.21 33.59 -33.75
CA ARG A 50 -1.18 34.22 -32.86
C ARG A 50 -2.60 33.71 -33.07
N LYS A 51 -3.05 33.57 -34.32
CA LYS A 51 -4.35 32.94 -34.64
C LYS A 51 -4.44 31.52 -34.13
N LEU A 52 -3.37 30.74 -34.28
CA LEU A 52 -3.30 29.37 -33.77
C LEU A 52 -3.36 29.31 -32.24
N GLY A 53 -2.63 30.18 -31.55
CA GLY A 53 -2.69 30.31 -30.09
C GLY A 53 -4.09 30.67 -29.58
N GLN A 54 -4.76 31.61 -30.24
CA GLN A 54 -6.15 31.98 -29.91
C GLN A 54 -7.13 30.82 -30.15
N LYS A 55 -6.94 30.05 -31.23
CA LYS A 55 -7.70 28.83 -31.48
C LYS A 55 -7.52 27.83 -30.34
N TYR A 56 -6.28 27.53 -29.93
CA TYR A 56 -6.03 26.63 -28.80
C TYR A 56 -6.67 27.12 -27.50
N LEU A 57 -6.59 28.41 -27.19
CA LEU A 57 -7.25 28.99 -26.01
C LEU A 57 -8.77 28.82 -26.07
N THR A 58 -9.37 28.94 -27.25
CA THR A 58 -10.81 28.73 -27.47
C THR A 58 -11.18 27.26 -27.28
N ASP A 59 -10.38 26.34 -27.84
CA ASP A 59 -10.58 24.90 -27.72
C ASP A 59 -10.46 24.44 -26.26
N ILE A 60 -9.43 24.92 -25.54
CA ILE A 60 -9.23 24.66 -24.10
C ILE A 60 -10.44 25.17 -23.31
N ARG A 61 -10.90 26.40 -23.56
CA ARG A 61 -12.09 26.95 -22.90
C ARG A 61 -13.33 26.12 -23.14
N SER A 62 -13.57 25.74 -24.40
CA SER A 62 -14.72 24.91 -24.78
C SER A 62 -14.67 23.57 -24.06
N TYR A 63 -13.50 22.92 -24.05
CA TYR A 63 -13.28 21.65 -23.37
C TYR A 63 -13.47 21.72 -21.85
N LEU A 64 -13.11 22.85 -21.23
CA LEU A 64 -13.23 23.05 -19.80
C LEU A 64 -14.62 23.53 -19.38
N ARG A 65 -15.48 23.99 -20.30
CA ARG A 65 -16.78 24.64 -20.00
C ARG A 65 -17.64 23.90 -18.98
N ASP A 66 -17.76 22.58 -19.14
CA ASP A 66 -18.60 21.73 -18.28
C ASP A 66 -17.82 21.09 -17.13
N LYS A 67 -16.59 21.56 -16.88
CA LYS A 67 -15.70 21.05 -15.84
C LYS A 67 -15.63 22.03 -14.67
N PRO A 68 -15.42 21.56 -13.43
CA PRO A 68 -15.26 22.42 -12.25
C PRO A 68 -14.09 23.35 -12.38
N THR A 69 -13.04 22.92 -13.07
CA THR A 69 -11.86 23.74 -13.31
C THR A 69 -12.18 25.01 -14.08
N PHE A 70 -13.34 25.08 -14.76
CA PHE A 70 -13.81 26.28 -15.44
C PHE A 70 -13.95 27.48 -14.52
N ILE A 71 -14.40 27.28 -13.27
CA ILE A 71 -14.61 28.39 -12.32
C ILE A 71 -13.29 29.06 -11.93
N HIS A 72 -12.17 28.35 -12.08
CA HIS A 72 -10.83 28.87 -11.80
C HIS A 72 -10.19 29.53 -13.03
N LEU A 73 -10.80 29.43 -14.22
CA LEU A 73 -10.29 30.08 -15.43
C LEU A 73 -10.57 31.58 -15.39
N VAL A 74 -9.52 32.36 -15.61
CA VAL A 74 -9.61 33.80 -15.81
C VAL A 74 -10.31 34.09 -17.14
N ASP A 75 -11.29 34.99 -17.13
CA ASP A 75 -12.11 35.49 -18.25
C ASP A 75 -11.42 35.71 -19.62
N LYS A 76 -10.12 36.04 -19.61
CA LYS A 76 -9.30 36.25 -20.82
C LYS A 76 -8.17 35.23 -20.92
N GLY A 77 -7.96 34.69 -22.12
CA GLY A 77 -6.75 33.92 -22.47
C GLY A 77 -5.68 34.84 -23.07
N PHE A 78 -4.41 34.54 -22.83
CA PHE A 78 -3.29 35.35 -23.27
C PHE A 78 -2.37 34.53 -24.18
N ALA A 79 -2.27 34.89 -25.46
CA ALA A 79 -1.44 34.21 -26.45
C ALA A 79 -0.08 34.92 -26.61
N ILE A 80 0.87 34.56 -25.76
CA ILE A 80 2.16 35.27 -25.65
C ILE A 80 3.22 34.64 -26.56
N ASP A 81 3.85 35.48 -27.37
CA ASP A 81 5.05 35.15 -28.11
C ASP A 81 6.31 35.56 -27.33
N ASN A 82 7.08 34.56 -26.87
CA ASN A 82 8.31 34.77 -26.10
C ASN A 82 9.53 35.15 -26.96
N THR A 83 9.39 35.19 -28.29
CA THR A 83 10.48 35.56 -29.22
C THR A 83 10.51 37.06 -29.52
N VAL A 84 9.42 37.78 -29.20
CA VAL A 84 9.28 39.22 -29.44
C VAL A 84 8.84 39.95 -28.18
N LYS A 85 8.94 41.28 -28.19
CA LYS A 85 8.31 42.12 -27.16
C LYS A 85 6.81 42.17 -27.40
N ASP A 86 6.09 41.19 -26.86
CA ASP A 86 4.65 41.06 -27.00
C ASP A 86 3.89 41.98 -26.03
N SER A 87 3.02 42.86 -26.54
CA SER A 87 2.16 43.71 -25.72
C SER A 87 1.19 42.90 -24.84
N GLU A 88 0.85 41.69 -25.25
CA GLU A 88 -0.04 40.79 -24.50
C GLU A 88 0.60 40.28 -23.20
N LEU A 89 1.94 40.26 -23.12
CA LEU A 89 2.66 39.99 -21.87
C LEU A 89 2.43 41.08 -20.82
N GLU A 90 2.44 42.36 -21.22
CA GLU A 90 2.16 43.47 -20.31
C GLU A 90 0.68 43.51 -19.90
N GLU A 91 -0.23 43.06 -20.76
CA GLU A 91 -1.62 42.82 -20.38
C GLU A 91 -1.76 41.68 -19.37
N LEU A 92 -1.04 40.57 -19.58
CA LEU A 92 -1.02 39.47 -18.62
C LEU A 92 -0.51 39.95 -17.25
N LYS A 93 0.63 40.67 -17.21
CA LYS A 93 1.17 41.24 -15.95
C LYS A 93 0.16 42.13 -15.24
N ARG A 94 -0.50 43.04 -15.96
CA ARG A 94 -1.56 43.90 -15.41
C ARG A 94 -2.74 43.09 -14.88
N LYS A 95 -3.16 42.04 -15.58
CA LYS A 95 -4.24 41.15 -15.13
C LYS A 95 -3.85 40.39 -13.86
N ILE A 96 -2.63 39.87 -13.79
CA ILE A 96 -2.09 39.20 -12.60
C ILE A 96 -2.13 40.15 -11.41
N PHE A 97 -1.58 41.37 -11.57
CA PHE A 97 -1.58 42.37 -10.50
C PHE A 97 -3.00 42.72 -10.03
N LYS A 98 -3.93 42.94 -10.97
CA LYS A 98 -5.34 43.21 -10.66
C LYS A 98 -6.01 42.05 -9.90
N LEU A 99 -5.72 40.80 -10.26
CA LEU A 99 -6.30 39.63 -9.59
C LEU A 99 -5.67 39.42 -8.20
N ALA A 100 -4.37 39.66 -8.06
CA ALA A 100 -3.67 39.59 -6.78
C ALA A 100 -4.20 40.65 -5.80
N SER A 101 -4.42 41.89 -6.27
CA SER A 101 -4.98 42.97 -5.45
C SER A 101 -6.44 42.77 -5.04
N GLN A 102 -7.14 41.79 -5.64
CA GLN A 102 -8.52 41.43 -5.30
C GLN A 102 -8.60 40.28 -4.30
N GLN A 103 -7.47 39.68 -3.91
CA GLN A 103 -7.48 38.60 -2.94
C GLN A 103 -7.88 39.15 -1.56
N PRO A 104 -8.67 38.40 -0.75
CA PRO A 104 -9.16 38.88 0.54
C PRO A 104 -8.04 39.30 1.51
N TYR A 105 -6.90 38.60 1.44
CA TYR A 105 -5.74 38.83 2.28
C TYR A 105 -4.83 39.98 1.79
N TRP A 106 -5.15 40.59 0.64
CA TRP A 106 -4.34 41.69 0.12
C TRP A 106 -4.49 42.94 1.00
N GLY A 107 -3.38 43.45 1.53
CA GLY A 107 -3.37 44.60 2.43
C GLY A 107 -3.61 44.26 3.90
N GLU A 108 -3.74 42.98 4.25
CA GLU A 108 -3.70 42.54 5.65
C GLU A 108 -2.41 43.01 6.32
N GLN A 109 -2.56 43.52 7.54
CA GLN A 109 -1.43 44.03 8.31
C GLN A 109 -0.71 42.87 8.98
N ILE A 110 0.60 42.77 8.75
CA ILE A 110 1.47 41.81 9.44
C ILE A 110 2.26 42.53 10.54
N PRO A 111 2.55 41.88 11.69
CA PRO A 111 3.39 42.47 12.72
C PRO A 111 4.79 42.84 12.18
N THR A 112 5.28 44.02 12.53
CA THR A 112 6.62 44.48 12.14
C THR A 112 7.72 43.52 12.61
N THR A 113 7.54 42.88 13.76
CA THR A 113 8.44 41.85 14.29
C THR A 113 8.57 40.65 13.36
N TRP A 114 7.46 40.19 12.80
CA TRP A 114 7.43 39.07 11.85
C TRP A 114 8.17 39.44 10.57
N PHE A 115 7.91 40.64 10.03
CA PHE A 115 8.62 41.12 8.85
C PHE A 115 10.14 41.21 9.07
N LEU A 116 10.58 41.77 10.20
CA LEU A 116 12.01 41.92 10.50
C LEU A 116 12.71 40.56 10.63
N LEU A 117 12.09 39.60 11.32
CA LEU A 117 12.65 38.25 11.46
C LEU A 117 12.63 37.49 10.12
N GLU A 118 11.56 37.62 9.32
CA GLU A 118 11.50 37.07 7.96
C GLU A 118 12.65 37.59 7.09
N GLN A 119 12.94 38.90 7.14
CA GLN A 119 14.07 39.49 6.41
C GLN A 119 15.42 38.90 6.84
N GLN A 120 15.60 38.56 8.12
CA GLN A 120 16.82 37.88 8.58
C GLN A 120 16.91 36.45 8.03
N LEU A 121 15.81 35.69 8.04
CA LEU A 121 15.77 34.35 7.45
C LEU A 121 16.04 34.37 5.94
N ILE A 122 15.52 35.37 5.23
CA ILE A 122 15.80 35.62 3.81
C ILE A 122 17.29 35.89 3.58
N LYS A 123 17.94 36.70 4.42
CA LYS A 123 19.39 36.95 4.32
C LYS A 123 20.21 35.66 4.50
N LEU A 124 19.83 34.78 5.43
CA LEU A 124 20.49 33.49 5.60
C LEU A 124 20.31 32.61 4.37
N ARG A 125 19.09 32.55 3.82
CA ARG A 125 18.80 31.83 2.58
C ARG A 125 19.65 32.34 1.41
N ASP A 126 19.71 33.66 1.25
CA ASP A 126 20.44 34.33 0.16
C ASP A 126 21.97 34.19 0.33
N ALA A 127 22.45 34.02 1.57
CA ALA A 127 23.83 33.62 1.89
C ALA A 127 24.12 32.14 1.60
N GLY A 128 23.14 31.37 1.10
CA GLY A 128 23.30 29.99 0.66
C GLY A 128 22.90 28.93 1.69
N MET A 129 22.41 29.32 2.86
CA MET A 129 21.88 28.38 3.87
C MET A 129 20.57 27.77 3.38
N LYS A 130 20.47 26.45 3.41
CA LYS A 130 19.27 25.72 2.95
C LYS A 130 18.38 25.24 4.08
N VAL A 131 18.99 24.85 5.19
CA VAL A 131 18.32 24.38 6.40
C VAL A 131 18.90 25.12 7.59
N VAL A 132 18.04 25.47 8.55
CA VAL A 132 18.44 26.09 9.82
C VAL A 132 17.78 25.35 10.98
N ALA A 133 18.49 25.24 12.09
CA ALA A 133 17.93 24.73 13.32
C ALA A 133 16.93 25.75 13.90
N ARG A 134 15.83 25.27 14.48
CA ARG A 134 14.84 26.12 15.16
C ARG A 134 15.48 26.95 16.27
N SER A 135 16.41 26.38 17.02
CA SER A 135 17.16 27.08 18.08
C SER A 135 17.91 28.30 17.56
N ALA A 136 18.47 28.23 16.34
CA ALA A 136 19.13 29.37 15.72
C ALA A 136 18.12 30.47 15.32
N VAL A 137 16.90 30.10 14.92
CA VAL A 137 15.82 31.08 14.70
C VAL A 137 15.40 31.75 16.02
N GLU A 138 15.34 30.98 17.11
CA GLU A 138 15.08 31.52 18.45
C GLU A 138 16.18 32.48 18.91
N GLU A 139 17.44 32.20 18.57
CA GLU A 139 18.59 33.07 18.83
C GLU A 139 18.53 34.35 18.00
N LEU A 140 18.27 34.27 16.69
CA LEU A 140 18.07 35.43 15.82
C LEU A 140 16.93 36.33 16.32
N ASN A 141 15.84 35.73 16.78
CA ASN A 141 14.72 36.48 17.37
C ASN A 141 15.15 37.20 18.66
N LYS A 142 16.04 36.62 19.48
CA LYS A 142 16.56 37.27 20.70
C LYS A 142 17.56 38.39 20.39
N GLU A 143 18.37 38.26 19.35
CA GLU A 143 19.33 39.28 18.92
C GLU A 143 18.66 40.45 18.18
N GLY A 144 17.43 40.24 17.68
CA GLY A 144 16.63 41.25 17.00
C GLY A 144 16.29 42.46 17.89
N THR A 145 16.23 43.64 17.27
CA THR A 145 15.86 44.91 17.93
C THR A 145 14.44 44.89 18.48
N VAL A 146 13.55 44.10 17.86
CA VAL A 146 12.17 43.85 18.32
C VAL A 146 11.91 42.35 18.17
N GLN A 147 11.42 41.72 19.23
CA GLN A 147 11.33 40.26 19.35
C GLN A 147 9.88 39.78 19.31
N ILE A 148 9.65 38.63 18.68
CA ILE A 148 8.42 37.84 18.83
C ILE A 148 8.37 37.29 20.25
N LYS A 149 7.25 37.47 20.96
CA LYS A 149 7.14 37.14 22.38
C LYS A 149 6.50 35.77 22.58
N GLY A 150 7.25 34.89 23.23
CA GLY A 150 6.76 33.57 23.61
C GLY A 150 6.78 32.55 22.47
N LYS A 151 6.75 31.28 22.86
CA LYS A 151 6.92 30.15 21.95
C LYS A 151 5.74 29.99 20.97
N GLU A 152 4.53 30.27 21.44
CA GLU A 152 3.30 30.14 20.64
C GLU A 152 3.25 31.14 19.49
N GLU A 153 3.65 32.40 19.73
CA GLU A 153 3.70 33.42 18.68
C GLU A 153 4.77 33.10 17.63
N LEU A 154 5.93 32.57 18.05
CA LEU A 154 6.97 32.11 17.12
C LEU A 154 6.50 30.92 16.28
N ASP A 155 5.77 29.97 16.89
CA ASP A 155 5.16 28.86 16.16
C ASP A 155 4.13 29.34 15.14
N LEU A 156 3.34 30.35 15.48
CA LEU A 156 2.38 30.96 14.56
C LEU A 156 3.08 31.68 13.40
N PHE A 157 4.16 32.41 13.67
CA PHE A 157 4.99 33.05 12.64
C PHE A 157 5.60 32.03 11.67
N LEU A 158 6.21 30.97 12.19
CA LEU A 158 6.80 29.92 11.35
C LEU A 158 5.74 29.18 10.53
N LYS A 159 4.57 28.96 11.11
CA LYS A 159 3.41 28.39 10.41
C LYS A 159 2.93 29.32 9.29
N TYR A 160 2.84 30.63 9.54
CA TYR A 160 2.51 31.62 8.51
C TYR A 160 3.49 31.55 7.33
N LEU A 161 4.81 31.57 7.59
CA LEU A 161 5.82 31.46 6.53
C LEU A 161 5.78 30.11 5.79
N HIS A 162 5.36 29.04 6.46
CA HIS A 162 5.14 27.75 5.81
C HIS A 162 3.92 27.77 4.88
N GLU A 163 2.82 28.39 5.32
CA GLU A 163 1.57 28.48 4.56
C GLU A 163 1.69 29.41 3.35
N THR A 164 2.52 30.46 3.42
CA THR A 164 2.85 31.33 2.29
C THR A 164 3.89 30.73 1.34
N GLY A 165 4.51 29.60 1.71
CA GLY A 165 5.56 28.95 0.94
C GLY A 165 6.90 29.69 0.95
N THR A 166 7.15 30.57 1.92
CA THR A 166 8.46 31.22 2.13
C THR A 166 9.48 30.19 2.66
N ILE A 167 9.05 29.31 3.57
CA ILE A 167 9.87 28.25 4.19
C ILE A 167 9.09 26.92 4.21
N ILE A 168 9.75 25.81 4.56
CA ILE A 168 9.06 24.56 4.94
C ILE A 168 9.33 24.27 6.42
N TYR A 169 8.25 24.22 7.20
CA TYR A 169 8.29 23.97 8.63
C TYR A 169 7.10 23.12 9.06
N PHE A 170 7.33 22.11 9.90
CA PHE A 170 6.28 21.29 10.49
C PHE A 170 6.42 21.29 12.01
N ASN A 171 5.37 21.74 12.71
CA ASN A 171 5.32 21.71 14.17
C ASN A 171 4.94 20.32 14.71
N ILE A 172 5.76 19.31 14.42
CA ILE A 172 5.61 17.93 14.90
C ILE A 172 6.95 17.43 15.41
N ASP A 173 6.95 16.62 16.47
CA ASP A 173 8.15 16.34 17.27
C ASP A 173 9.37 15.87 16.45
N VAL A 174 9.18 15.05 15.42
CA VAL A 174 10.27 14.54 14.56
C VAL A 174 10.81 15.55 13.53
N LEU A 175 10.10 16.65 13.26
CA LEU A 175 10.44 17.64 12.23
C LEU A 175 10.57 19.08 12.77
N ARG A 176 10.17 19.33 14.01
CA ARG A 176 10.09 20.68 14.62
C ARG A 176 11.44 21.39 14.68
N ASP A 177 12.53 20.64 14.81
CA ASP A 177 13.84 21.22 15.14
C ASP A 177 14.61 21.75 13.93
N ASN A 178 14.20 21.41 12.70
CA ASN A 178 14.88 21.82 11.48
C ASN A 178 13.88 22.48 10.52
N ILE A 179 14.29 23.60 9.94
CA ILE A 179 13.48 24.44 9.06
C ILE A 179 14.18 24.54 7.70
N ILE A 180 13.49 24.22 6.62
CA ILE A 180 14.02 24.45 5.27
C ILE A 180 13.74 25.90 4.88
N LEU A 181 14.80 26.68 4.67
CA LEU A 181 14.74 28.07 4.25
C LEU A 181 14.51 28.25 2.75
N ASP A 182 14.86 27.24 1.95
CA ASP A 182 14.77 27.27 0.48
C ASP A 182 13.85 26.16 -0.04
N PRO A 183 12.54 26.43 -0.20
CA PRO A 183 11.60 25.47 -0.78
C PRO A 183 11.96 25.03 -2.21
N LYS A 184 12.63 25.88 -2.99
CA LYS A 184 13.07 25.54 -4.34
C LYS A 184 14.19 24.50 -4.29
N TRP A 185 15.11 24.61 -3.34
CA TRP A 185 16.13 23.60 -3.11
C TRP A 185 15.54 22.23 -2.75
N LEU A 186 14.49 22.17 -1.91
CA LEU A 186 13.76 20.93 -1.65
C LEU A 186 13.15 20.36 -2.94
N ILE A 187 12.50 21.21 -3.75
CA ILE A 187 11.93 20.78 -5.04
C ILE A 187 13.01 20.20 -5.95
N ASP A 188 14.16 20.87 -6.05
CA ASP A 188 15.25 20.44 -6.91
C ASP A 188 15.87 19.12 -6.40
N ALA A 189 15.92 18.89 -5.07
CA ALA A 189 16.30 17.60 -4.49
C ALA A 189 15.37 16.46 -4.92
N LEU A 190 14.06 16.71 -4.93
CA LEU A 190 13.05 15.72 -5.35
C LEU A 190 13.11 15.48 -6.86
N LYS A 191 13.37 16.52 -7.66
CA LYS A 191 13.60 16.36 -9.09
C LYS A 191 14.80 15.47 -9.39
N LEU A 192 15.88 15.56 -8.61
CA LEU A 192 17.03 14.66 -8.77
C LEU A 192 16.62 13.20 -8.56
N LEU A 193 15.78 12.92 -7.55
CA LEU A 193 15.28 11.56 -7.33
C LEU A 193 14.42 11.05 -8.49
N ILE A 194 13.67 11.90 -9.19
CA ILE A 194 12.79 11.49 -10.30
C ILE A 194 13.55 11.40 -11.63
N ASN A 195 14.53 12.29 -11.83
CA ASN A 195 15.21 12.50 -13.11
C ASN A 195 16.60 11.85 -13.18
N ALA A 196 17.07 11.13 -12.14
CA ALA A 196 18.42 10.56 -12.21
C ALA A 196 18.56 9.64 -13.44
N HIS A 197 19.57 9.87 -14.25
CA HIS A 197 19.84 8.98 -15.38
C HIS A 197 20.66 7.79 -14.88
N PRO A 198 20.49 6.56 -15.41
CA PRO A 198 21.36 5.41 -15.10
C PRO A 198 22.86 5.60 -15.40
N ASN A 199 23.26 6.75 -15.98
CA ASN A 199 24.66 7.06 -16.28
C ASN A 199 25.18 8.09 -15.26
N LEU A 200 25.25 7.72 -13.99
CA LEU A 200 26.01 8.48 -13.01
C LEU A 200 27.50 8.37 -13.40
N PRO A 201 28.19 9.49 -13.74
CA PRO A 201 29.58 9.43 -14.14
C PRO A 201 30.47 9.05 -12.95
N GLU A 202 31.47 8.24 -13.28
CA GLU A 202 32.54 7.70 -12.42
C GLU A 202 33.26 8.79 -11.61
N SER A 203 33.77 8.39 -10.43
CA SER A 203 34.75 9.16 -9.67
C SER A 203 36.05 9.30 -10.49
N PRO A 204 36.77 10.43 -10.45
CA PRO A 204 37.92 10.65 -11.32
C PRO A 204 39.13 9.83 -10.85
N ALA A 205 39.43 8.73 -11.54
CA ALA A 205 40.71 8.06 -11.42
C ALA A 205 41.78 8.85 -12.18
N LYS A 206 42.86 9.16 -11.47
CA LYS A 206 44.02 9.92 -11.93
C LYS A 206 44.80 9.15 -13.01
N ASN A 207 45.19 9.90 -14.03
CA ASN A 207 46.40 9.84 -14.86
C ASN A 207 46.81 8.55 -15.60
N GLU A 208 47.03 8.80 -16.89
CA GLU A 208 47.70 8.03 -17.93
C GLU A 208 49.05 7.42 -17.53
N SER A 209 49.32 6.20 -18.01
CA SER A 209 50.49 5.91 -18.85
C SER A 209 50.46 4.48 -19.45
N GLN A 210 50.53 4.47 -20.79
CA GLN A 210 50.87 3.45 -21.80
C GLN A 210 51.43 2.07 -21.38
N SER A 211 50.98 0.97 -22.03
CA SER A 211 51.65 0.33 -23.18
C SER A 211 51.11 -1.08 -23.55
N ASP A 212 50.88 -1.25 -24.85
CA ASP A 212 51.12 -2.39 -25.76
C ASP A 212 50.58 -3.84 -25.57
N SER A 213 49.79 -4.22 -26.59
CA SER A 213 49.67 -5.50 -27.30
C SER A 213 48.59 -6.54 -26.91
N PRO A 214 48.07 -7.30 -27.91
CA PRO A 214 46.80 -8.01 -27.82
C PRO A 214 46.97 -9.52 -27.65
N ALA A 215 45.97 -10.14 -27.03
CA ALA A 215 45.44 -11.49 -27.27
C ALA A 215 45.15 -12.28 -25.97
N GLU A 216 43.88 -12.69 -25.91
CA GLU A 216 43.40 -14.00 -25.45
C GLU A 216 43.08 -14.24 -23.97
N ASN A 217 41.77 -14.51 -23.81
CA ASN A 217 41.13 -15.35 -22.80
C ASN A 217 41.11 -14.84 -21.36
N GLU A 218 40.05 -14.10 -21.04
CA GLU A 218 39.46 -14.17 -19.70
C GLU A 218 37.93 -14.00 -19.76
N SER A 219 37.26 -15.11 -19.50
CA SER A 219 35.90 -15.17 -18.97
C SER A 219 35.77 -14.34 -17.69
N GLN A 220 34.63 -13.66 -17.55
CA GLN A 220 34.19 -12.88 -16.38
C GLN A 220 34.86 -11.50 -16.21
N SER A 221 34.39 -10.53 -17.01
CA SER A 221 34.53 -9.12 -16.63
C SER A 221 33.44 -8.73 -15.63
N ASP A 222 33.83 -8.54 -14.37
CA ASP A 222 33.10 -7.78 -13.38
C ASP A 222 32.73 -6.39 -13.94
N ASN A 223 31.43 -6.13 -14.14
CA ASN A 223 30.93 -4.83 -14.59
C ASN A 223 30.41 -4.03 -13.37
N PRO A 224 31.03 -2.88 -13.00
CA PRO A 224 30.60 -2.06 -11.85
C PRO A 224 29.19 -1.46 -12.00
N ASN A 225 28.57 -1.57 -13.18
CA ASN A 225 27.23 -1.05 -13.48
C ASN A 225 26.05 -1.94 -13.03
N GLY A 226 26.29 -3.02 -12.27
CA GLY A 226 25.25 -4.01 -11.92
C GLY A 226 24.25 -3.56 -10.84
N ALA A 227 24.73 -3.07 -9.69
CA ALA A 227 23.91 -3.00 -8.48
C ALA A 227 23.08 -1.70 -8.33
N ILE A 228 23.71 -0.53 -8.48
CA ILE A 228 23.00 0.77 -8.39
C ILE A 228 22.05 0.95 -9.58
N GLY A 229 22.47 0.55 -10.78
CA GLY A 229 21.60 0.54 -11.96
C GLY A 229 20.36 -0.32 -11.79
N GLN A 230 20.47 -1.46 -11.09
CA GLN A 230 19.32 -2.31 -10.75
C GLN A 230 18.38 -1.64 -9.75
N LYS A 231 18.92 -1.05 -8.67
CA LYS A 231 18.11 -0.29 -7.69
C LYS A 231 17.36 0.87 -8.35
N TRP A 232 17.98 1.54 -9.32
CA TRP A 232 17.33 2.59 -10.11
C TRP A 232 16.18 2.06 -10.98
N ARG A 233 16.37 0.91 -11.65
CA ARG A 233 15.28 0.23 -12.38
C ARG A 233 14.13 -0.15 -11.45
N ASP A 234 14.43 -0.69 -10.26
CA ASP A 234 13.42 -1.01 -9.26
C ASP A 234 12.66 0.24 -8.77
N PHE A 235 13.32 1.40 -8.68
CA PHE A 235 12.63 2.66 -8.40
C PHE A 235 11.69 3.09 -9.54
N LYS A 236 12.17 3.04 -10.78
CA LYS A 236 11.39 3.47 -11.95
C LYS A 236 10.22 2.56 -12.28
N ASP A 237 10.41 1.24 -12.16
CA ASP A 237 9.44 0.25 -12.61
C ASP A 237 8.51 -0.21 -11.49
N LYS A 238 9.01 -0.24 -10.25
CA LYS A 238 8.30 -0.76 -9.07
C LYS A 238 8.09 0.30 -7.98
N GLY A 239 8.54 1.54 -8.17
CA GLY A 239 8.45 2.60 -7.18
C GLY A 239 9.30 2.37 -5.92
N ILE A 240 10.27 1.45 -5.94
CA ILE A 240 11.08 1.07 -4.79
C ILE A 240 12.29 2.02 -4.65
N LEU A 241 12.25 2.92 -3.69
CA LEU A 241 13.35 3.83 -3.36
C LEU A 241 14.15 3.25 -2.19
N SER A 242 15.34 2.71 -2.49
CA SER A 242 16.22 2.14 -1.47
C SER A 242 17.12 3.22 -0.84
N PRO A 243 17.56 3.06 0.42
CA PRO A 243 18.46 4.01 1.07
C PRO A 243 19.76 4.26 0.28
N GLU A 244 20.33 3.21 -0.31
CA GLU A 244 21.57 3.27 -1.09
C GLU A 244 21.38 4.01 -2.40
N LEU A 245 20.18 3.96 -2.99
CA LEU A 245 19.85 4.75 -4.17
C LEU A 245 19.77 6.23 -3.82
N VAL A 246 19.16 6.57 -2.68
CA VAL A 246 19.14 7.94 -2.16
C VAL A 246 20.57 8.43 -1.93
N ASP A 247 21.44 7.61 -1.32
CA ASP A 247 22.85 7.96 -1.11
C ASP A 247 23.60 8.16 -2.42
N ALA A 248 23.34 7.33 -3.44
CA ALA A 248 23.96 7.46 -4.75
C ALA A 248 23.52 8.71 -5.52
N ILE A 249 22.28 9.18 -5.32
CA ILE A 249 21.76 10.40 -5.98
C ILE A 249 22.14 11.66 -5.21
N TRP A 250 22.02 11.62 -3.90
CA TRP A 250 22.35 12.73 -2.99
C TRP A 250 23.75 12.55 -2.39
N THR A 251 24.72 12.09 -3.19
CA THR A 251 26.08 11.85 -2.72
C THR A 251 26.71 13.13 -2.17
N LYS A 252 27.54 12.99 -1.13
CA LYS A 252 28.23 14.11 -0.49
C LYS A 252 29.12 14.90 -1.46
N GLU A 253 29.73 14.24 -2.44
CA GLU A 253 30.63 14.87 -3.43
C GLU A 253 29.87 15.82 -4.37
N LYS A 254 28.70 15.40 -4.86
CA LYS A 254 27.90 16.19 -5.82
C LYS A 254 26.93 17.14 -5.11
N HIS A 255 26.40 16.73 -3.95
CA HIS A 255 25.35 17.43 -3.23
C HIS A 255 25.55 17.39 -1.71
N PRO A 256 26.59 18.06 -1.16
CA PRO A 256 26.97 17.97 0.25
C PRO A 256 25.85 18.36 1.22
N GLN A 257 25.07 19.40 0.88
CA GLN A 257 23.97 19.86 1.73
C GLN A 257 22.75 18.93 1.69
N LEU A 258 22.50 18.22 0.59
CA LEU A 258 21.43 17.21 0.52
C LEU A 258 21.82 15.99 1.36
N HIS A 259 23.05 15.52 1.21
CA HIS A 259 23.57 14.42 2.02
C HIS A 259 23.51 14.74 3.52
N ALA A 260 23.96 15.94 3.91
CA ALA A 260 23.98 16.36 5.32
C ALA A 260 22.58 16.43 5.95
N ASN A 261 21.53 16.67 5.15
CA ASN A 261 20.15 16.81 5.60
C ASN A 261 19.24 15.64 5.14
N LYS A 262 19.83 14.53 4.69
CA LYS A 262 19.11 13.39 4.08
C LYS A 262 17.94 12.91 4.93
N ASP A 263 18.16 12.64 6.20
CA ASP A 263 17.13 12.08 7.08
C ASP A 263 15.97 13.04 7.27
N HIS A 264 16.26 14.33 7.43
CA HIS A 264 15.25 15.38 7.52
C HIS A 264 14.44 15.50 6.22
N LEU A 265 15.09 15.44 5.06
CA LEU A 265 14.43 15.44 3.74
C LEU A 265 13.51 14.23 3.57
N LEU A 266 13.98 13.03 3.95
CA LEU A 266 13.17 11.81 3.89
C LEU A 266 11.96 11.88 4.84
N LEU A 267 12.11 12.45 6.04
CA LEU A 267 11.00 12.68 6.96
C LEU A 267 9.96 13.65 6.36
N ILE A 268 10.41 14.73 5.71
CA ILE A 268 9.53 15.66 4.99
C ILE A 268 8.80 14.96 3.85
N MET A 269 9.49 14.13 3.06
CA MET A 269 8.86 13.36 1.98
C MET A 269 7.81 12.39 2.51
N LYS A 270 8.06 11.74 3.66
CA LYS A 270 7.06 10.90 4.34
C LYS A 270 5.87 11.75 4.80
N GLN A 271 6.12 12.91 5.39
CA GLN A 271 5.08 13.82 5.88
C GLN A 271 4.18 14.33 4.76
N PHE A 272 4.73 14.58 3.56
CA PHE A 272 3.96 14.93 2.37
C PHE A 272 3.29 13.74 1.67
N ASN A 273 3.41 12.53 2.21
CA ASN A 273 2.92 11.29 1.59
C ASN A 273 3.46 11.07 0.17
N ILE A 274 4.70 11.52 -0.10
CA ILE A 274 5.42 11.29 -1.37
C ILE A 274 6.01 9.87 -1.39
N ILE A 275 6.51 9.45 -0.22
CA ILE A 275 7.05 8.11 0.03
C ILE A 275 6.42 7.52 1.29
N ALA A 276 6.37 6.20 1.34
CA ALA A 276 5.90 5.45 2.50
C ALA A 276 6.80 4.24 2.72
N LYS A 277 7.07 3.89 3.98
CA LYS A 277 7.74 2.63 4.28
C LYS A 277 6.69 1.51 4.33
N PRO A 278 6.84 0.47 3.49
CA PRO A 278 5.90 -0.63 3.51
C PRO A 278 6.03 -1.47 4.76
N ARG A 279 4.91 -2.09 5.10
CA ARG A 279 4.78 -3.04 6.17
C ARG A 279 4.79 -4.46 5.62
N THR A 280 5.37 -5.40 6.35
CA THR A 280 5.31 -6.82 6.05
C THR A 280 4.96 -7.60 7.31
N PHE A 281 4.31 -8.74 7.14
CA PHE A 281 4.20 -9.71 8.23
C PHE A 281 5.54 -10.43 8.37
N SER A 282 6.11 -10.40 9.57
CA SER A 282 7.26 -11.24 9.92
C SER A 282 6.84 -12.71 9.96
N GLU A 283 7.82 -13.62 10.02
CA GLU A 283 7.56 -15.06 10.23
C GLU A 283 6.75 -15.35 11.51
N ASN A 284 6.71 -14.40 12.44
CA ASN A 284 5.94 -14.47 13.69
C ASN A 284 4.54 -13.79 13.59
N GLY A 285 4.16 -13.28 12.41
CA GLY A 285 2.91 -12.56 12.18
C GLY A 285 2.91 -11.10 12.66
N GLU A 286 4.06 -10.59 13.13
CA GLU A 286 4.20 -9.20 13.57
C GLU A 286 4.35 -8.27 12.36
N ASN A 287 3.80 -7.07 12.49
CA ASN A 287 3.84 -6.08 11.44
C ASN A 287 5.16 -5.28 11.51
N LYS A 288 6.13 -5.66 10.68
CA LYS A 288 7.47 -5.03 10.62
C LYS A 288 7.53 -4.00 9.49
N GLU A 289 8.21 -2.88 9.77
CA GLU A 289 8.52 -1.86 8.76
C GLU A 289 9.75 -2.28 7.95
N GLU A 290 9.66 -2.16 6.63
CA GLU A 290 10.74 -2.47 5.70
C GLU A 290 11.82 -1.37 5.65
N ASN A 291 13.04 -1.77 5.27
CA ASN A 291 14.18 -0.84 5.13
C ASN A 291 14.30 -0.25 3.72
N TYR A 292 13.17 0.06 3.10
CA TYR A 292 13.08 0.80 1.84
C TYR A 292 11.79 1.60 1.80
N PHE A 293 11.67 2.50 0.83
CA PHE A 293 10.48 3.29 0.62
C PHE A 293 9.76 2.89 -0.67
N LEU A 294 8.44 3.00 -0.68
CA LEU A 294 7.64 2.98 -1.89
C LEU A 294 7.19 4.40 -2.21
N SER A 295 7.30 4.78 -3.49
CA SER A 295 6.74 6.01 -4.02
C SER A 295 5.54 5.70 -4.93
N PRO A 296 4.30 5.93 -4.48
CA PRO A 296 3.10 5.57 -5.25
C PRO A 296 3.02 6.23 -6.64
N CYS A 297 3.64 7.39 -6.81
CA CYS A 297 3.66 8.11 -8.08
C CYS A 297 4.64 7.55 -9.12
N MET A 298 5.60 6.73 -8.69
CA MET A 298 6.61 6.07 -9.53
C MET A 298 6.24 4.62 -9.85
N LEU A 299 5.10 4.13 -9.36
CA LEU A 299 4.62 2.79 -9.68
C LEU A 299 4.26 2.68 -11.16
N ARG A 300 4.46 1.50 -11.76
CA ARG A 300 3.92 1.23 -13.10
C ARG A 300 2.40 1.28 -13.09
N GLN A 301 1.82 1.71 -14.21
CA GLN A 301 0.38 1.61 -14.42
C GLN A 301 0.03 0.16 -14.78
N GLU A 302 -1.07 -0.33 -14.22
CA GLU A 302 -1.64 -1.62 -14.57
C GLU A 302 -3.14 -1.51 -14.71
N SER A 303 -3.73 -2.37 -15.54
CA SER A 303 -5.17 -2.48 -15.65
C SER A 303 -5.75 -3.03 -14.34
N PRO A 304 -6.70 -2.32 -13.70
CA PRO A 304 -7.41 -2.87 -12.55
C PRO A 304 -8.07 -4.20 -12.87
N ARG A 305 -8.44 -4.47 -14.13
CA ARG A 305 -9.03 -5.78 -14.50
C ARG A 305 -8.07 -6.94 -14.38
N GLU A 306 -6.77 -6.70 -14.59
CA GLU A 306 -5.74 -7.74 -14.53
C GLU A 306 -5.33 -7.99 -13.07
N VAL A 307 -5.21 -6.91 -12.29
CA VAL A 307 -4.87 -6.93 -10.86
C VAL A 307 -6.02 -7.44 -9.98
N ILE A 308 -7.23 -6.99 -10.30
CA ILE A 308 -8.49 -7.33 -9.62
C ILE A 308 -9.18 -8.48 -10.35
N SER A 309 -8.53 -9.14 -11.32
CA SER A 309 -9.13 -10.31 -11.96
C SER A 309 -9.61 -11.21 -10.83
N PRO A 310 -10.95 -11.35 -10.67
CA PRO A 310 -11.43 -12.22 -9.66
C PRO A 310 -10.99 -13.57 -10.21
N VAL A 311 -10.06 -14.22 -9.52
CA VAL A 311 -10.25 -15.65 -9.36
C VAL A 311 -11.64 -15.70 -8.73
N GLN A 312 -12.68 -15.84 -9.56
CA GLN A 312 -14.06 -16.06 -9.15
C GLN A 312 -14.06 -17.46 -8.54
N ASP A 313 -13.39 -17.57 -7.41
CA ASP A 313 -13.55 -18.69 -6.54
C ASP A 313 -14.87 -18.42 -5.84
N GLN A 314 -15.83 -19.35 -5.98
CA GLN A 314 -17.17 -19.27 -5.40
C GLN A 314 -17.16 -19.15 -3.86
N ARG A 315 -15.96 -19.11 -3.26
CA ARG A 315 -15.63 -19.14 -1.85
C ARG A 315 -15.19 -17.79 -1.29
N MET A 316 -14.97 -16.79 -2.14
CA MET A 316 -14.62 -15.44 -1.71
C MET A 316 -15.89 -14.61 -1.51
N VAL A 317 -16.02 -13.97 -0.34
CA VAL A 317 -17.08 -13.01 -0.07
C VAL A 317 -16.48 -11.62 -0.13
N SER A 318 -17.05 -10.75 -0.96
CA SER A 318 -16.62 -9.36 -1.09
C SER A 318 -17.73 -8.41 -0.72
N THR A 319 -17.35 -7.27 -0.17
CA THR A 319 -18.26 -6.15 -0.02
C THR A 319 -18.71 -5.66 -1.40
N PRO A 320 -19.85 -4.97 -1.46
CA PRO A 320 -20.16 -4.06 -2.54
C PRO A 320 -19.02 -3.06 -2.71
N VAL A 321 -18.81 -2.56 -3.93
CA VAL A 321 -17.75 -1.58 -4.17
C VAL A 321 -18.22 -0.22 -3.65
N LEU A 322 -17.49 0.29 -2.64
CA LEU A 322 -17.68 1.65 -2.14
C LEU A 322 -16.99 2.63 -3.09
N CYS A 323 -17.71 3.66 -3.48
CA CYS A 323 -17.29 4.67 -4.43
C CYS A 323 -17.19 6.03 -3.73
N TYR A 324 -16.02 6.65 -3.80
CA TYR A 324 -15.79 8.04 -3.43
C TYR A 324 -15.81 8.87 -4.71
N ILE A 325 -16.96 9.50 -5.00
CA ILE A 325 -17.23 10.22 -6.23
C ILE A 325 -16.89 11.69 -6.04
N PHE A 326 -15.80 12.14 -6.66
CA PHE A 326 -15.37 13.54 -6.58
C PHE A 326 -16.30 14.43 -7.40
N ARG A 327 -16.81 15.49 -6.76
CA ARG A 327 -17.73 16.42 -7.37
C ARG A 327 -17.08 17.04 -8.60
N GLY A 328 -17.88 17.12 -9.66
CA GLY A 328 -17.44 17.78 -10.87
C GLY A 328 -16.47 16.97 -11.73
N LYS A 329 -16.48 15.64 -11.61
CA LYS A 329 -15.81 14.75 -12.58
C LYS A 329 -14.29 14.98 -12.69
N TYR A 330 -13.66 15.43 -11.60
CA TYR A 330 -12.23 15.66 -11.53
C TYR A 330 -11.63 15.13 -10.23
N LEU A 331 -10.56 14.37 -10.34
CA LEU A 331 -9.75 13.88 -9.22
C LEU A 331 -8.27 14.12 -9.56
N PRO A 332 -7.59 15.05 -8.87
CA PRO A 332 -6.16 15.22 -9.00
C PRO A 332 -5.41 13.90 -8.73
N PRO A 333 -4.53 13.42 -9.63
CA PRO A 333 -3.76 12.20 -9.41
C PRO A 333 -2.99 12.14 -8.06
N PRO A 334 -2.40 13.25 -7.55
CA PRO A 334 -1.73 13.25 -6.26
C PRO A 334 -2.62 12.80 -5.08
N ILE A 335 -3.94 12.98 -5.16
CA ILE A 335 -4.84 12.59 -4.06
C ILE A 335 -4.85 11.09 -3.88
N PHE A 336 -4.99 10.35 -4.98
CA PHE A 336 -4.96 8.90 -4.93
C PHE A 336 -3.57 8.40 -4.53
N HIS A 337 -2.49 8.98 -5.06
CA HIS A 337 -1.13 8.59 -4.68
C HIS A 337 -0.86 8.77 -3.18
N ARG A 338 -1.29 9.90 -2.60
CA ARG A 338 -1.15 10.17 -1.16
C ARG A 338 -2.01 9.24 -0.32
N LEU A 339 -3.23 8.90 -0.77
CA LEU A 339 -4.06 7.90 -0.12
C LEU A 339 -3.34 6.53 -0.09
N ILE A 340 -2.73 6.12 -1.21
CA ILE A 340 -1.97 4.88 -1.28
C ILE A 340 -0.76 4.91 -0.33
N ALA A 341 -0.03 6.02 -0.25
CA ALA A 341 1.04 6.17 0.74
C ALA A 341 0.53 5.99 2.18
N SER A 342 -0.61 6.57 2.55
CA SER A 342 -1.24 6.33 3.84
C SER A 342 -1.58 4.84 4.06
N CYS A 343 -2.13 4.17 3.06
CA CYS A 343 -2.45 2.74 3.14
C CYS A 343 -1.21 1.85 3.31
N ILE A 344 -0.10 2.14 2.59
CA ILE A 344 1.18 1.43 2.72
C ILE A 344 1.71 1.46 4.15
N THR A 345 1.57 2.61 4.84
CA THR A 345 1.99 2.73 6.24
C THR A 345 1.08 2.04 7.24
N ARG A 346 -0.10 1.58 6.81
CA ARG A 346 -1.11 0.93 7.67
C ARG A 346 -1.17 -0.57 7.47
N TRP A 347 -1.14 -1.04 6.22
CA TRP A 347 -1.36 -2.44 5.87
C TRP A 347 -0.27 -2.96 4.94
N PRO A 348 0.15 -4.22 5.09
CA PRO A 348 1.03 -4.87 4.13
C PRO A 348 0.46 -4.89 2.73
N VAL A 349 1.33 -4.67 1.75
CA VAL A 349 0.97 -4.82 0.33
C VAL A 349 0.77 -6.30 0.03
N ALA A 350 -0.38 -6.66 -0.52
CA ALA A 350 -0.68 -8.04 -0.86
C ALA A 350 0.23 -8.53 -1.98
N LYS A 351 0.61 -9.80 -1.92
CA LYS A 351 1.45 -10.45 -2.93
C LYS A 351 0.65 -11.42 -3.80
N LYS A 352 1.04 -11.55 -5.06
CA LYS A 352 0.53 -12.58 -5.97
C LYS A 352 1.04 -13.95 -5.52
N LYS A 353 0.14 -14.93 -5.38
CA LYS A 353 0.47 -16.26 -4.84
C LYS A 353 1.54 -17.01 -5.63
N GLU A 354 1.57 -16.83 -6.96
CA GLU A 354 2.44 -17.56 -7.87
C GLU A 354 3.84 -16.93 -8.00
N THR A 355 3.91 -15.61 -8.09
CA THR A 355 5.16 -14.88 -8.41
C THR A 355 5.74 -14.15 -7.21
N SER A 356 5.03 -14.08 -6.09
CA SER A 356 5.36 -13.24 -4.92
C SER A 356 5.52 -11.76 -5.25
N GLU A 357 5.00 -11.30 -6.39
CA GLU A 357 5.04 -9.90 -6.81
C GLU A 357 4.03 -9.07 -6.02
N ASN A 358 4.42 -7.85 -5.64
CA ASN A 358 3.56 -6.92 -4.91
C ASN A 358 2.41 -6.43 -5.81
N LEU A 359 1.18 -6.50 -5.31
CA LEU A 359 -0.03 -6.05 -6.00
C LEU A 359 -0.27 -4.56 -5.75
N ILE A 360 0.69 -3.72 -6.15
CA ILE A 360 0.63 -2.27 -5.99
C ILE A 360 1.09 -1.56 -7.27
N PHE A 361 0.22 -0.73 -7.81
CA PHE A 361 0.36 -0.10 -9.13
C PHE A 361 -0.17 1.33 -9.10
N CYS A 362 0.26 2.14 -10.06
CA CYS A 362 -0.24 3.50 -10.25
C CYS A 362 -1.70 3.43 -10.73
N GLY A 363 -2.63 3.66 -9.81
CA GLY A 363 -4.08 3.61 -10.05
C GLY A 363 -4.80 2.38 -9.50
N CYS A 364 -4.08 1.36 -8.99
CA CYS A 364 -4.68 0.15 -8.42
C CYS A 364 -3.76 -0.53 -7.42
N CYS A 365 -4.28 -0.97 -6.29
CA CYS A 365 -3.49 -1.65 -5.26
C CYS A 365 -4.35 -2.56 -4.38
N VAL A 366 -3.70 -3.58 -3.83
CA VAL A 366 -4.31 -4.56 -2.93
C VAL A 366 -3.48 -4.66 -1.65
N PHE A 367 -4.13 -4.56 -0.50
CA PHE A 367 -3.52 -4.64 0.82
C PHE A 367 -4.11 -5.80 1.61
N ASP A 368 -3.30 -6.49 2.40
CA ASP A 368 -3.78 -7.48 3.38
C ASP A 368 -4.14 -6.73 4.68
N VAL A 369 -5.44 -6.52 4.91
CA VAL A 369 -5.96 -5.76 6.07
C VAL A 369 -5.78 -6.56 7.36
N ASP A 370 -5.97 -7.87 7.26
CA ASP A 370 -5.64 -8.89 8.25
C ASP A 370 -5.29 -10.20 7.51
N LEU A 371 -5.23 -11.32 8.23
CA LEU A 371 -4.89 -12.63 7.66
C LEU A 371 -5.93 -13.18 6.67
N PHE A 372 -7.15 -12.65 6.70
CA PHE A 372 -8.30 -13.17 5.94
C PHE A 372 -8.87 -12.17 4.95
N HIS A 373 -8.63 -10.86 5.12
CA HIS A 373 -9.30 -9.81 4.37
C HIS A 373 -8.30 -8.98 3.57
N ARG A 374 -8.64 -8.75 2.31
CA ARG A 374 -7.92 -7.87 1.40
C ARG A 374 -8.73 -6.62 1.09
N LEU A 375 -8.07 -5.47 1.16
CA LEU A 375 -8.58 -4.20 0.66
C LEU A 375 -8.04 -3.98 -0.74
N THR A 376 -8.94 -3.91 -1.72
CA THR A 376 -8.63 -3.46 -3.08
C THR A 376 -9.03 -2.00 -3.21
N LEU A 377 -8.09 -1.16 -3.62
CA LEU A 377 -8.31 0.24 -3.97
C LEU A 377 -7.93 0.47 -5.43
N TYR A 378 -8.79 1.13 -6.18
CA TYR A 378 -8.46 1.57 -7.53
C TYR A 378 -9.11 2.90 -7.85
N CYS A 379 -8.53 3.62 -8.79
CA CYS A 379 -9.03 4.92 -9.23
C CYS A 379 -9.33 4.89 -10.72
N ARG A 380 -10.52 5.38 -11.09
CA ARG A 380 -10.87 5.57 -12.50
C ARG A 380 -11.58 6.91 -12.68
N SER A 381 -11.04 7.74 -13.57
CA SER A 381 -11.54 9.10 -13.85
C SER A 381 -11.56 9.98 -12.60
N HIS A 382 -12.70 10.06 -11.92
CA HIS A 382 -12.96 10.94 -10.78
C HIS A 382 -13.52 10.18 -9.57
N ILE A 383 -13.36 8.86 -9.57
CA ILE A 383 -13.94 7.98 -8.56
C ILE A 383 -12.81 7.12 -8.00
N VAL A 384 -12.70 7.11 -6.67
CA VAL A 384 -11.90 6.11 -5.94
C VAL A 384 -12.83 4.99 -5.51
N PHE A 385 -12.47 3.77 -5.85
CA PHE A 385 -13.22 2.56 -5.55
C PHE A 385 -12.51 1.78 -4.46
N ALA A 386 -13.28 1.29 -3.49
CA ALA A 386 -12.79 0.47 -2.39
C ALA A 386 -13.64 -0.81 -2.28
N ARG A 387 -12.97 -1.95 -2.15
CA ARG A 387 -13.62 -3.25 -1.97
C ARG A 387 -12.85 -4.05 -0.94
N ILE A 388 -13.56 -4.65 0.02
CA ILE A 388 -12.97 -5.59 0.96
C ILE A 388 -13.38 -6.99 0.53
N THR A 389 -12.43 -7.93 0.52
CA THR A 389 -12.65 -9.30 0.09
C THR A 389 -12.04 -10.27 1.09
N ARG A 390 -12.83 -11.23 1.55
CA ARG A 390 -12.39 -12.32 2.43
C ARG A 390 -11.86 -13.50 1.61
N MET A 391 -10.72 -14.07 2.02
CA MET A 391 -9.87 -14.95 1.20
C MET A 391 -9.93 -16.47 1.52
N VAL A 392 -10.68 -16.95 2.54
CA VAL A 392 -10.75 -18.40 2.92
C VAL A 392 -12.11 -18.80 3.54
N ILE A 393 -12.43 -20.11 3.41
CA ILE A 393 -13.69 -20.89 3.43
C ILE A 393 -14.11 -21.41 4.81
N ASP A 394 -15.37 -21.16 5.18
CA ASP A 394 -16.27 -22.00 5.99
C ASP A 394 -17.73 -21.56 5.68
N GLU A 395 -18.76 -22.24 6.20
CA GLU A 395 -20.20 -21.95 5.93
C GLU A 395 -20.63 -20.50 6.29
N VAL A 396 -19.79 -19.77 7.01
CA VAL A 396 -20.02 -18.38 7.42
C VAL A 396 -19.66 -17.41 6.30
N LYS A 397 -20.67 -17.02 5.53
CA LYS A 397 -20.57 -16.05 4.43
C LYS A 397 -20.59 -14.57 4.85
N THR A 398 -20.31 -14.25 6.12
CA THR A 398 -20.43 -12.87 6.61
C THR A 398 -19.09 -12.14 6.63
N LEU A 399 -19.11 -10.88 6.19
CA LEU A 399 -18.02 -9.91 6.36
C LEU A 399 -18.22 -9.19 7.69
N ASP A 400 -17.13 -8.96 8.43
CA ASP A 400 -17.18 -8.16 9.65
C ASP A 400 -17.50 -6.69 9.31
N ALA A 401 -18.70 -6.25 9.68
CA ALA A 401 -19.14 -4.87 9.50
C ALA A 401 -18.22 -3.87 10.24
N LYS A 402 -17.65 -4.25 11.39
CA LYS A 402 -16.72 -3.38 12.14
C LYS A 402 -15.43 -3.19 11.37
N LEU A 403 -14.86 -4.24 10.77
CA LEU A 403 -13.71 -4.14 9.87
C LEU A 403 -14.01 -3.18 8.71
N CYS A 404 -15.16 -3.34 8.05
CA CYS A 404 -15.56 -2.51 6.92
C CYS A 404 -15.68 -1.03 7.33
N THR A 405 -16.32 -0.75 8.46
CA THR A 405 -16.42 0.59 9.03
C THR A 405 -15.07 1.20 9.38
N ARG A 406 -14.14 0.43 9.99
CA ARG A 406 -12.78 0.91 10.29
C ARG A 406 -12.01 1.28 9.04
N VAL A 407 -12.05 0.42 8.02
CA VAL A 407 -11.39 0.68 6.73
C VAL A 407 -11.99 1.91 6.05
N ARG A 408 -13.33 2.03 6.00
CA ARG A 408 -14.02 3.21 5.46
C ARG A 408 -13.64 4.49 6.21
N LYS A 409 -13.66 4.48 7.55
CA LYS A 409 -13.27 5.63 8.38
C LYS A 409 -11.82 6.04 8.10
N PHE A 410 -10.91 5.07 8.00
CA PHE A 410 -9.51 5.33 7.65
C PHE A 410 -9.37 6.00 6.27
N ILE A 411 -10.02 5.47 5.23
CA ILE A 411 -9.97 6.04 3.88
C ILE A 411 -10.56 7.46 3.89
N SER A 412 -11.73 7.64 4.50
CA SER A 412 -12.43 8.93 4.52
C SER A 412 -11.65 9.99 5.29
N LEU A 413 -11.06 9.64 6.43
CA LEU A 413 -10.21 10.55 7.23
C LEU A 413 -8.97 10.97 6.44
N ASN A 414 -8.31 10.04 5.76
CA ASN A 414 -7.14 10.35 4.92
C ASN A 414 -7.52 11.18 3.70
N LEU A 415 -8.62 10.85 3.01
CA LEU A 415 -9.11 11.66 1.89
C LEU A 415 -9.42 13.08 2.34
N ASN A 416 -10.16 13.27 3.45
CA ASN A 416 -10.48 14.59 3.99
C ASN A 416 -9.22 15.40 4.34
N LYS A 417 -8.24 14.75 4.98
CA LYS A 417 -6.95 15.36 5.30
C LYS A 417 -6.19 15.76 4.04
N ILE A 418 -6.15 14.89 3.02
CA ILE A 418 -5.45 15.15 1.77
C ILE A 418 -6.13 16.28 0.97
N THR A 419 -7.47 16.27 0.90
CA THR A 419 -8.24 17.29 0.19
C THR A 419 -8.14 18.65 0.89
N SER A 420 -8.14 18.71 2.22
CA SER A 420 -8.01 19.98 2.94
C SER A 420 -6.70 20.71 2.64
N TYR A 421 -5.61 19.97 2.37
CA TYR A 421 -4.32 20.57 2.00
C TYR A 421 -4.23 20.97 0.52
N LEU A 422 -4.91 20.26 -0.38
CA LEU A 422 -4.73 20.43 -1.83
C LEU A 422 -5.77 21.34 -2.47
N SER A 423 -7.01 21.33 -1.98
CA SER A 423 -8.08 22.19 -2.48
C SER A 423 -9.28 22.15 -1.53
N GLN A 424 -9.58 23.26 -0.87
CA GLN A 424 -10.74 23.38 0.03
C GLN A 424 -12.08 23.14 -0.71
N ASN A 425 -12.11 23.36 -2.02
CA ASN A 425 -13.31 23.21 -2.85
C ASN A 425 -13.50 21.79 -3.40
N LEU A 426 -12.54 20.88 -3.21
CA LEU A 426 -12.64 19.53 -3.71
C LEU A 426 -13.41 18.64 -2.73
N GLN A 427 -14.70 18.45 -3.05
CA GLN A 427 -15.62 17.64 -2.26
C GLN A 427 -15.90 16.31 -2.95
N TYR A 428 -16.23 15.27 -2.18
CA TYR A 428 -16.68 13.99 -2.70
C TYR A 428 -17.93 13.50 -1.98
N GLY A 429 -18.74 12.72 -2.69
CA GLY A 429 -19.83 11.93 -2.10
C GLY A 429 -19.41 10.47 -1.97
N MET A 430 -20.00 9.75 -1.01
CA MET A 430 -19.89 8.29 -0.94
C MET A 430 -21.12 7.64 -1.55
N SER A 431 -20.92 6.57 -2.30
CA SER A 431 -22.01 5.77 -2.90
C SER A 431 -21.56 4.32 -3.02
N VAL A 432 -22.50 3.40 -3.22
CA VAL A 432 -22.19 1.98 -3.48
C VAL A 432 -22.48 1.67 -4.95
N GLN A 433 -21.59 0.94 -5.60
CA GLN A 433 -21.81 0.51 -6.98
C GLN A 433 -22.92 -0.56 -7.03
N CYS A 434 -23.97 -0.29 -7.80
CA CYS A 434 -25.03 -1.28 -8.02
C CYS A 434 -24.49 -2.54 -8.72
N PRO A 435 -24.97 -3.75 -8.34
CA PRO A 435 -24.72 -4.94 -9.12
C PRO A 435 -25.27 -4.77 -10.54
N PRO A 436 -24.68 -5.40 -11.57
CA PRO A 436 -25.30 -5.43 -12.90
C PRO A 436 -26.68 -6.11 -12.78
N SER A 437 -27.71 -5.47 -13.30
CA SER A 437 -29.06 -6.03 -13.40
C SER A 437 -28.99 -7.32 -14.21
N GLN A 438 -29.31 -8.45 -13.58
CA GLN A 438 -29.76 -9.61 -14.33
C GLN A 438 -31.25 -9.37 -14.62
N ASP A 439 -31.65 -9.55 -15.88
CA ASP A 439 -32.99 -9.28 -16.41
C ASP A 439 -34.06 -10.24 -15.84
N ASP A 440 -34.24 -10.27 -14.52
CA ASP A 440 -35.36 -10.95 -13.85
C ASP A 440 -36.05 -9.93 -12.92
N ASP A 441 -37.39 -9.90 -12.98
CA ASP A 441 -38.34 -8.98 -12.32
C ASP A 441 -38.32 -8.98 -10.77
N ASN A 442 -37.20 -9.33 -10.14
CA ASN A 442 -37.04 -9.27 -8.69
C ASN A 442 -36.36 -7.95 -8.31
N GLU A 443 -37.13 -7.08 -7.65
CA GLU A 443 -36.65 -5.88 -6.97
C GLU A 443 -35.52 -6.26 -5.99
N PHE A 444 -34.27 -6.05 -6.41
CA PHE A 444 -33.09 -6.43 -5.64
C PHE A 444 -32.96 -5.47 -4.46
N ASP A 445 -33.25 -5.95 -3.24
CA ASP A 445 -33.09 -5.13 -2.03
C ASP A 445 -31.62 -4.73 -1.85
N ILE A 446 -31.34 -3.44 -2.08
CA ILE A 446 -30.02 -2.85 -1.94
C ILE A 446 -29.68 -2.44 -0.51
N SER A 447 -30.65 -2.47 0.41
CA SER A 447 -30.47 -2.07 1.82
C SER A 447 -29.32 -2.81 2.52
N PRO A 448 -29.17 -4.15 2.36
CA PRO A 448 -28.04 -4.88 2.94
C PRO A 448 -26.68 -4.43 2.39
N LEU A 449 -26.63 -3.88 1.17
CA LEU A 449 -25.40 -3.37 0.57
C LEU A 449 -24.96 -2.04 1.20
N PHE A 450 -25.94 -1.22 1.61
CA PHE A 450 -25.69 0.01 2.36
C PHE A 450 -25.30 -0.31 3.81
N ASP A 451 -25.97 -1.25 4.47
CA ASP A 451 -25.70 -1.59 5.87
C ASP A 451 -24.24 -2.04 6.11
N ILE A 452 -23.63 -2.79 5.17
CA ILE A 452 -22.23 -3.25 5.29
C ILE A 452 -21.23 -2.10 5.43
N TRP A 453 -21.46 -0.98 4.73
CA TRP A 453 -20.56 0.18 4.76
C TRP A 453 -21.03 1.27 5.74
N PHE A 454 -22.33 1.39 5.97
CA PHE A 454 -22.95 2.52 6.66
C PHE A 454 -23.61 2.17 8.01
N ALA A 455 -23.42 0.95 8.53
CA ALA A 455 -23.88 0.59 9.87
C ALA A 455 -23.43 1.62 10.94
N GLU A 456 -24.40 2.13 11.71
CA GLU A 456 -24.14 2.96 12.88
C GLU A 456 -23.57 2.11 14.02
N GLU A 457 -22.67 2.69 14.82
CA GLU A 457 -22.13 2.01 15.98
C GLU A 457 -23.23 1.78 17.01
N GLY A 458 -23.72 0.54 17.12
CA GLY A 458 -24.19 0.07 18.41
C GLY A 458 -23.03 0.26 19.40
N HIS A 459 -23.25 1.08 20.42
CA HIS A 459 -22.28 1.45 21.45
C HIS A 459 -21.48 0.25 21.97
N ALA A 460 -20.34 0.00 21.34
CA ALA A 460 -19.22 -0.67 21.93
C ALA A 460 -18.04 0.20 21.52
N GLN A 461 -17.55 0.99 22.48
CA GLN A 461 -16.22 1.58 22.44
C GLN A 461 -15.25 0.61 21.77
N ASP A 462 -14.30 1.10 20.98
CA ASP A 462 -13.16 0.33 20.46
C ASP A 462 -12.64 -0.61 21.56
N ALA A 463 -13.15 -1.84 21.58
CA ALA A 463 -12.69 -2.80 22.56
C ALA A 463 -11.29 -3.16 22.06
N PRO A 464 -10.23 -2.88 22.85
CA PRO A 464 -8.90 -3.29 22.48
C PRO A 464 -8.91 -4.79 22.16
N ILE A 465 -8.02 -5.25 21.27
CA ILE A 465 -7.75 -6.68 21.13
C ILE A 465 -7.36 -7.16 22.52
N THR A 466 -8.29 -7.80 23.21
CA THR A 466 -8.04 -8.29 24.56
C THR A 466 -7.22 -9.57 24.47
N PRO A 467 -6.45 -9.92 25.52
CA PRO A 467 -5.70 -11.17 25.55
C PRO A 467 -6.54 -12.41 25.18
N GLU A 468 -7.83 -12.40 25.50
CA GLU A 468 -8.77 -13.47 25.20
C GLU A 468 -8.97 -13.71 23.70
N HIS A 469 -8.90 -12.66 22.87
CA HIS A 469 -8.93 -12.80 21.41
C HIS A 469 -7.62 -13.38 20.88
N MET A 470 -6.49 -13.02 21.51
CA MET A 470 -5.17 -13.52 21.11
C MET A 470 -5.01 -15.01 21.44
N TYR A 471 -5.56 -15.46 22.56
CA TYR A 471 -5.60 -16.87 22.92
C TYR A 471 -6.40 -17.70 21.92
N HIS A 472 -7.58 -17.23 21.51
CA HIS A 472 -8.43 -17.93 20.53
C HIS A 472 -7.73 -18.02 19.16
N ALA A 473 -7.17 -16.90 18.70
CA ALA A 473 -6.42 -16.85 17.45
C ALA A 473 -5.22 -17.82 17.49
N ARG A 474 -4.50 -17.91 18.62
CA ARG A 474 -3.39 -18.84 18.74
C ARG A 474 -3.84 -20.30 18.67
N LEU A 475 -4.88 -20.69 19.41
CA LEU A 475 -5.38 -22.07 19.33
C LEU A 475 -5.77 -22.45 17.90
N SER A 476 -6.40 -21.53 17.18
CA SER A 476 -6.79 -21.73 15.78
C SER A 476 -5.57 -21.95 14.87
N VAL A 477 -4.50 -21.16 15.03
CA VAL A 477 -3.24 -21.32 14.29
C VAL A 477 -2.56 -22.64 14.65
N THR A 478 -2.44 -22.96 15.94
CA THR A 478 -1.81 -24.19 16.42
C THR A 478 -2.53 -25.43 15.88
N LEU A 479 -3.86 -25.39 15.83
CA LEU A 479 -4.66 -26.47 15.26
C LEU A 479 -4.35 -26.66 13.76
N VAL A 480 -4.40 -25.59 12.96
CA VAL A 480 -4.16 -25.68 11.50
C VAL A 480 -2.72 -26.06 11.16
N THR A 481 -1.75 -25.55 11.93
CA THR A 481 -0.32 -25.76 11.68
C THR A 481 0.17 -27.06 12.31
N VAL A 482 0.22 -27.14 13.63
CA VAL A 482 0.80 -28.26 14.38
C VAL A 482 -0.08 -29.50 14.25
N CYS A 483 -1.37 -29.43 14.57
CA CYS A 483 -2.24 -30.60 14.49
C CYS A 483 -2.48 -31.03 13.04
N GLY A 484 -2.58 -30.08 12.10
CA GLY A 484 -2.62 -30.35 10.67
C GLY A 484 -1.36 -31.11 10.19
N ASN A 485 -0.17 -30.68 10.61
CA ASN A 485 1.08 -31.36 10.26
C ASN A 485 1.16 -32.77 10.87
N ALA A 486 0.76 -32.93 12.13
CA ALA A 486 0.70 -34.25 12.75
C ALA A 486 -0.22 -35.20 11.97
N MET A 487 -1.39 -34.73 11.52
CA MET A 487 -2.29 -35.53 10.66
C MET A 487 -1.70 -35.82 9.28
N ARG A 488 -0.89 -34.91 8.70
CA ARG A 488 -0.16 -35.17 7.45
C ARG A 488 0.87 -36.29 7.65
N GLU A 489 1.60 -36.30 8.77
CA GLU A 489 2.55 -37.38 9.08
C GLU A 489 1.86 -38.72 9.33
N VAL A 490 0.70 -38.73 10.02
CA VAL A 490 -0.17 -39.91 10.12
C VAL A 490 -0.49 -40.45 8.74
N LEU A 491 -0.91 -39.58 7.84
CA LEU A 491 -1.33 -39.97 6.51
C LEU A 491 -0.15 -40.41 5.61
N ARG A 492 1.05 -39.85 5.81
CA ARG A 492 2.30 -40.26 5.12
C ARG A 492 2.79 -41.64 5.56
N THR A 493 2.64 -41.97 6.83
CA THR A 493 3.24 -43.18 7.42
C THR A 493 2.27 -44.36 7.47
N GLN A 494 0.96 -44.11 7.57
CA GLN A 494 -0.07 -45.15 7.69
C GLN A 494 -0.65 -45.51 6.31
N VAL A 495 0.21 -45.87 5.36
CA VAL A 495 -0.20 -46.30 4.03
C VAL A 495 -0.61 -47.79 4.07
N PRO A 496 -1.75 -48.19 3.48
CA PRO A 496 -2.13 -49.61 3.39
C PRO A 496 -1.04 -50.45 2.71
N ALA A 497 -0.75 -51.64 3.23
CA ALA A 497 0.31 -52.52 2.69
C ALA A 497 0.15 -52.90 1.21
N SER A 498 -1.05 -52.74 0.65
CA SER A 498 -1.35 -52.95 -0.77
C SER A 498 -0.98 -51.78 -1.69
N CYS A 499 -0.51 -50.66 -1.13
CA CYS A 499 -0.21 -49.42 -1.86
C CYS A 499 1.23 -48.97 -1.60
N ILE A 500 1.88 -48.41 -2.62
CA ILE A 500 3.25 -47.90 -2.57
C ILE A 500 3.30 -46.57 -1.82
N ASP A 501 2.30 -45.71 -2.04
CA ASP A 501 2.16 -44.43 -1.38
C ASP A 501 0.69 -44.09 -1.12
N ILE A 502 0.47 -42.97 -0.43
CA ILE A 502 -0.89 -42.53 -0.12
C ILE A 502 -1.66 -42.08 -1.35
N TYR A 503 -1.01 -41.54 -2.39
CA TYR A 503 -1.68 -41.08 -3.61
C TYR A 503 -2.30 -42.26 -4.36
N GLN A 504 -1.59 -43.38 -4.44
CA GLN A 504 -2.11 -44.63 -4.98
C GLN A 504 -3.28 -45.16 -4.14
N ALA A 505 -3.18 -45.10 -2.81
CA ALA A 505 -4.27 -45.51 -1.91
C ALA A 505 -5.53 -44.66 -2.12
N ILE A 506 -5.38 -43.35 -2.31
CA ILE A 506 -6.49 -42.42 -2.61
C ILE A 506 -7.17 -42.78 -3.93
N LEU A 507 -6.39 -43.06 -4.98
CA LEU A 507 -6.93 -43.47 -6.28
C LEU A 507 -7.66 -44.82 -6.20
N ALA A 508 -7.09 -45.80 -5.50
CA ALA A 508 -7.69 -47.12 -5.32
C ALA A 508 -9.01 -47.07 -4.53
N ASN A 509 -9.19 -46.07 -3.66
CA ASN A 509 -10.38 -45.89 -2.84
C ASN A 509 -11.32 -44.78 -3.34
N LYS A 510 -11.18 -44.35 -4.61
CA LYS A 510 -12.03 -43.30 -5.21
C LYS A 510 -13.52 -43.52 -4.97
N GLY A 511 -14.01 -44.75 -5.17
CA GLY A 511 -15.44 -45.09 -4.97
C GLY A 511 -15.94 -44.92 -3.53
N LYS A 512 -15.07 -45.06 -2.52
CA LYS A 512 -15.43 -44.81 -1.11
C LYS A 512 -15.49 -43.32 -0.81
N LEU A 513 -14.63 -42.52 -1.45
CA LEU A 513 -14.52 -41.07 -1.25
C LEU A 513 -15.61 -40.29 -1.99
N THR A 514 -16.08 -40.80 -3.13
CA THR A 514 -17.19 -40.20 -3.91
C THR A 514 -18.57 -40.74 -3.50
N GLY A 515 -18.64 -41.64 -2.50
CA GLY A 515 -19.86 -42.16 -1.89
C GLY A 515 -20.53 -43.34 -2.62
N ARG A 516 -21.34 -44.12 -1.88
CA ARG A 516 -22.37 -45.04 -2.42
C ARG A 516 -23.74 -44.36 -2.27
N PHE A 517 -24.61 -44.46 -3.28
CA PHE A 517 -25.98 -43.90 -3.30
C PHE A 517 -26.08 -42.35 -3.31
N GLY A 518 -25.18 -41.67 -4.02
CA GLY A 518 -25.43 -40.28 -4.48
C GLY A 518 -25.15 -39.14 -3.50
N ARG A 519 -24.52 -39.38 -2.34
CA ARG A 519 -23.96 -38.31 -1.47
C ARG A 519 -22.43 -38.44 -1.35
N PRO A 520 -21.64 -37.53 -1.95
CA PRO A 520 -20.19 -37.58 -1.85
C PRO A 520 -19.71 -37.19 -0.44
N LEU A 521 -18.73 -37.91 0.11
CA LEU A 521 -18.10 -37.56 1.41
C LEU A 521 -17.22 -36.32 1.28
N LEU A 522 -16.60 -36.15 0.11
CA LEU A 522 -15.78 -34.99 -0.22
C LEU A 522 -16.64 -33.92 -0.89
N ASN A 523 -16.43 -32.67 -0.53
CA ASN A 523 -17.01 -31.56 -1.28
C ASN A 523 -16.30 -31.40 -2.65
N LEU A 524 -16.90 -30.65 -3.57
CA LEU A 524 -16.35 -30.42 -4.92
C LEU A 524 -14.89 -29.94 -4.93
N ASN A 525 -14.49 -29.09 -3.97
CA ASN A 525 -13.12 -28.59 -3.90
C ASN A 525 -12.14 -29.68 -3.47
N GLN A 526 -12.52 -30.48 -2.49
CA GLN A 526 -11.73 -31.63 -2.03
C GLN A 526 -11.62 -32.67 -3.15
N ILE A 527 -12.70 -32.94 -3.89
CA ILE A 527 -12.70 -33.82 -5.08
C ILE A 527 -11.74 -33.29 -6.13
N ASN A 528 -11.77 -31.99 -6.45
CA ASN A 528 -10.86 -31.42 -7.45
C ASN A 528 -9.39 -31.45 -7.00
N LEU A 529 -9.14 -31.46 -5.69
CA LEU A 529 -7.80 -31.53 -5.12
C LEU A 529 -7.23 -32.96 -5.18
N VAL A 530 -8.06 -33.98 -4.89
CA VAL A 530 -7.64 -35.39 -4.91
C VAL A 530 -7.89 -36.12 -6.25
N PHE A 531 -8.79 -35.62 -7.10
CA PHE A 531 -9.13 -36.19 -8.42
C PHE A 531 -9.24 -35.12 -9.53
N PRO A 532 -8.17 -34.34 -9.78
CA PRO A 532 -8.19 -33.30 -10.80
C PRO A 532 -8.37 -33.86 -12.22
N GLN A 533 -9.23 -33.22 -13.02
CA GLN A 533 -9.38 -33.54 -14.45
C GLN A 533 -8.18 -32.99 -15.24
N GLY A 534 -7.20 -33.85 -15.54
CA GLY A 534 -6.05 -33.51 -16.39
C GLY A 534 -4.94 -32.67 -15.72
N LYS A 535 -5.03 -32.42 -14.41
CA LYS A 535 -3.95 -31.78 -13.61
C LYS A 535 -3.34 -32.77 -12.62
N LYS A 536 -2.20 -32.43 -12.01
CA LYS A 536 -1.58 -33.24 -10.94
C LYS A 536 -2.36 -33.11 -9.63
N MET A 537 -2.43 -34.19 -8.84
CA MET A 537 -3.06 -34.18 -7.51
C MET A 537 -2.39 -33.13 -6.61
N GLY A 538 -3.16 -32.51 -5.72
CA GLY A 538 -2.62 -31.58 -4.73
C GLY A 538 -1.61 -32.24 -3.79
N THR A 539 -0.67 -31.44 -3.29
CA THR A 539 0.29 -31.91 -2.28
C THR A 539 -0.36 -31.99 -0.90
N LEU A 540 0.16 -32.83 0.00
CA LEU A 540 -0.37 -33.01 1.35
C LEU A 540 -0.45 -31.70 2.16
N ASP A 541 0.43 -30.73 1.88
CA ASP A 541 0.43 -29.42 2.55
C ASP A 541 -0.80 -28.57 2.17
N GLN A 542 -1.45 -28.89 1.04
CA GLN A 542 -2.70 -28.26 0.60
C GLN A 542 -3.94 -28.87 1.25
N PHE A 543 -3.82 -29.98 1.99
CA PHE A 543 -4.96 -30.67 2.59
C PHE A 543 -5.29 -30.05 3.95
N ASP A 544 -6.53 -29.61 4.14
CA ASP A 544 -7.05 -29.11 5.41
C ASP A 544 -7.35 -30.26 6.40
N ILE A 545 -7.58 -29.93 7.68
CA ILE A 545 -7.86 -30.93 8.73
C ILE A 545 -9.08 -31.79 8.38
N SER A 546 -10.09 -31.20 7.73
CA SER A 546 -11.32 -31.91 7.34
C SER A 546 -11.03 -32.97 6.28
N LEU A 547 -10.24 -32.64 5.27
CA LEU A 547 -9.81 -33.56 4.22
C LEU A 547 -8.87 -34.61 4.78
N LEU A 548 -7.87 -34.21 5.57
CA LEU A 548 -6.94 -35.13 6.23
C LEU A 548 -7.71 -36.15 7.09
N TYR A 549 -8.71 -35.69 7.84
CA TYR A 549 -9.58 -36.56 8.63
C TYR A 549 -10.30 -37.60 7.76
N ILE A 550 -10.93 -37.16 6.67
CA ILE A 550 -11.67 -38.05 5.77
C ILE A 550 -10.73 -39.08 5.13
N LEU A 551 -9.53 -38.66 4.71
CA LEU A 551 -8.54 -39.54 4.10
C LEU A 551 -8.00 -40.57 5.11
N ILE A 552 -7.64 -40.13 6.32
CA ILE A 552 -7.17 -41.04 7.37
C ILE A 552 -8.24 -42.09 7.68
N ARG A 553 -9.48 -41.66 7.89
CA ARG A 553 -10.60 -42.56 8.24
C ARG A 553 -10.92 -43.60 7.17
N ASN A 554 -10.78 -43.26 5.89
CA ASN A 554 -11.33 -44.09 4.79
C ASN A 554 -10.28 -44.74 3.89
N VAL A 555 -9.04 -44.23 3.90
CA VAL A 555 -7.99 -44.62 2.96
C VAL A 555 -6.76 -45.18 3.68
N SER A 556 -6.40 -44.65 4.85
CA SER A 556 -5.19 -45.05 5.56
C SER A 556 -5.31 -46.41 6.26
N ALA A 557 -4.19 -46.93 6.77
CA ALA A 557 -4.12 -48.14 7.58
C ALA A 557 -4.46 -47.91 9.07
N VAL A 558 -4.85 -46.68 9.45
CA VAL A 558 -5.18 -46.34 10.84
C VAL A 558 -6.39 -47.15 11.32
N GLN A 559 -6.23 -47.82 12.46
CA GLN A 559 -7.31 -48.57 13.09
C GLN A 559 -8.41 -47.65 13.61
N THR A 560 -9.65 -48.11 13.49
CA THR A 560 -10.82 -47.42 14.03
C THR A 560 -10.68 -47.24 15.54
N PRO A 561 -10.93 -46.02 16.08
CA PRO A 561 -10.93 -45.78 17.53
C PRO A 561 -11.93 -46.69 18.24
N LYS A 562 -11.71 -46.96 19.54
CA LYS A 562 -12.62 -47.84 20.32
C LYS A 562 -14.06 -47.30 20.39
N THR A 563 -14.21 -45.98 20.41
CA THR A 563 -15.51 -45.30 20.39
C THR A 563 -16.11 -45.19 18.99
N GLY A 564 -15.37 -45.55 17.93
CA GLY A 564 -15.77 -45.34 16.54
C GLY A 564 -15.53 -43.91 16.05
N TRP A 565 -15.43 -43.76 14.73
CA TRP A 565 -15.26 -42.45 14.08
C TRP A 565 -16.52 -41.59 14.17
N GLY A 566 -16.38 -40.31 14.48
CA GLY A 566 -17.47 -39.34 14.57
C GLY A 566 -17.99 -39.10 15.99
N ASN A 567 -17.59 -39.93 16.96
CA ASN A 567 -18.02 -39.84 18.36
C ASN A 567 -17.04 -39.01 19.20
N ASP A 568 -17.51 -38.40 20.29
CA ASP A 568 -16.66 -37.58 21.14
C ASP A 568 -15.66 -38.47 21.91
N PRO A 569 -14.34 -38.25 21.75
CA PRO A 569 -13.33 -39.02 22.47
C PRO A 569 -13.34 -38.81 24.01
N GLN A 570 -14.12 -37.85 24.54
CA GLN A 570 -14.31 -37.67 25.98
C GLN A 570 -14.89 -38.90 26.70
N ASP A 571 -15.58 -39.79 25.98
CA ASP A 571 -16.17 -41.01 26.53
C ASP A 571 -15.12 -42.08 26.89
N GLN A 572 -13.88 -41.99 26.35
CA GLN A 572 -12.77 -42.91 26.66
C GLN A 572 -11.40 -42.20 26.67
N PRO A 573 -11.08 -41.40 27.70
CA PRO A 573 -9.88 -40.55 27.73
C PRO A 573 -8.54 -41.33 27.80
N ARG A 574 -8.57 -42.65 28.04
CA ARG A 574 -7.40 -43.53 28.09
C ARG A 574 -7.04 -44.17 26.74
N ASP A 575 -7.84 -43.97 25.70
CA ASP A 575 -7.52 -44.44 24.35
C ASP A 575 -6.47 -43.51 23.71
N THR A 576 -5.20 -43.94 23.73
CA THR A 576 -4.06 -43.22 23.13
C THR A 576 -3.75 -43.72 21.71
N SER A 577 -4.64 -44.53 21.11
CA SER A 577 -4.45 -45.01 19.75
C SER A 577 -4.41 -43.87 18.73
N LEU A 578 -3.77 -44.12 17.59
CA LEU A 578 -3.64 -43.14 16.52
C LEU A 578 -5.01 -42.65 16.01
N GLY A 579 -5.98 -43.57 15.92
CA GLY A 579 -7.36 -43.24 15.58
C GLY A 579 -8.00 -42.30 16.61
N ALA A 580 -7.86 -42.59 17.90
CA ALA A 580 -8.41 -41.75 18.97
C ALA A 580 -7.76 -40.35 19.00
N SER A 581 -6.46 -40.25 18.72
CA SER A 581 -5.75 -38.97 18.59
C SER A 581 -6.23 -38.14 17.40
N VAL A 582 -6.47 -38.77 16.24
CA VAL A 582 -7.07 -38.10 15.07
C VAL A 582 -8.47 -37.59 15.37
N GLU A 583 -9.26 -38.37 16.12
CA GLU A 583 -10.61 -37.98 16.50
C GLU A 583 -10.64 -36.81 17.50
N ARG A 584 -9.67 -36.76 18.42
CA ARG A 584 -9.46 -35.62 19.32
C ARG A 584 -9.13 -34.33 18.56
N ILE A 585 -8.27 -34.39 17.53
CA ILE A 585 -7.98 -33.23 16.68
C ILE A 585 -9.25 -32.73 15.97
N ARG A 586 -10.09 -33.64 15.45
CA ARG A 586 -11.38 -33.27 14.84
C ARG A 586 -12.30 -32.59 15.87
N SER A 587 -12.39 -33.13 17.08
CA SER A 587 -13.22 -32.58 18.15
C SER A 587 -12.74 -31.17 18.54
N PHE A 588 -11.43 -30.98 18.74
CA PHE A 588 -10.86 -29.66 19.03
C PHE A 588 -11.10 -28.66 17.91
N ARG A 589 -11.03 -29.10 16.65
CA ARG A 589 -11.38 -28.24 15.52
C ARG A 589 -12.78 -27.69 15.68
N ASN A 590 -13.78 -28.56 15.88
CA ASN A 590 -15.16 -28.14 16.03
C ASN A 590 -15.38 -27.26 17.27
N GLN A 591 -14.74 -27.59 18.40
CA GLN A 591 -14.87 -26.85 19.65
C GLN A 591 -14.23 -25.46 19.55
N VAL A 592 -13.02 -25.33 19.02
CA VAL A 592 -12.31 -24.05 18.88
C VAL A 592 -12.95 -23.17 17.80
N THR A 593 -13.39 -23.74 16.67
CA THR A 593 -14.09 -22.97 15.62
C THR A 593 -15.50 -22.56 16.03
N GLY A 594 -16.16 -23.36 16.88
CA GLY A 594 -17.48 -23.06 17.43
C GLY A 594 -17.44 -22.25 18.74
N HIS A 595 -16.26 -21.89 19.23
CA HIS A 595 -16.11 -21.22 20.52
C HIS A 595 -16.37 -19.72 20.39
N SER A 596 -17.47 -19.28 21.02
CA SER A 596 -17.96 -17.91 21.12
C SER A 596 -18.20 -17.18 19.78
N ALA A 597 -19.34 -16.49 19.69
CA ALA A 597 -19.65 -15.64 18.53
C ALA A 597 -18.67 -14.46 18.36
N ASP A 598 -17.90 -14.11 19.41
CA ASP A 598 -16.94 -13.02 19.42
C ASP A 598 -15.46 -13.46 19.42
N GLY A 599 -15.18 -14.77 19.31
CA GLY A 599 -13.81 -15.29 19.17
C GLY A 599 -12.91 -15.04 20.38
N LYS A 600 -13.47 -15.05 21.59
CA LYS A 600 -12.73 -14.90 22.85
C LYS A 600 -12.66 -16.23 23.61
N ILE A 601 -11.51 -16.51 24.21
CA ILE A 601 -11.36 -17.58 25.22
C ILE A 601 -10.56 -17.07 26.41
N SER A 602 -10.91 -17.54 27.61
CA SER A 602 -10.15 -17.21 28.81
C SER A 602 -8.76 -17.84 28.79
N LYS A 603 -7.83 -17.27 29.58
CA LYS A 603 -6.50 -17.85 29.80
C LYS A 603 -6.57 -19.28 30.32
N GLN A 604 -7.55 -19.60 31.16
CA GLN A 604 -7.72 -20.94 31.72
C GLN A 604 -8.13 -21.94 30.64
N GLU A 605 -9.12 -21.59 29.82
CA GLU A 605 -9.55 -22.42 28.68
C GLU A 605 -8.40 -22.62 27.68
N PHE A 606 -7.63 -21.56 27.40
CA PHE A 606 -6.44 -21.64 26.57
C PHE A 606 -5.44 -22.67 27.10
N GLU A 607 -5.08 -22.60 28.38
CA GLU A 607 -4.14 -23.54 29.00
C GLU A 607 -4.66 -24.98 28.98
N ASP A 608 -5.97 -25.18 29.13
CA ASP A 608 -6.58 -26.49 29.10
C ASP A 608 -6.60 -27.09 27.68
N TYR A 609 -6.94 -26.29 26.65
CA TYR A 609 -6.77 -26.72 25.25
C TYR A 609 -5.32 -27.00 24.92
N TRP A 610 -4.38 -26.21 25.45
CA TRP A 610 -2.96 -26.41 25.21
C TRP A 610 -2.45 -27.73 25.74
N LYS A 611 -2.83 -28.09 26.98
CA LYS A 611 -2.52 -29.41 27.56
C LYS A 611 -3.07 -30.54 26.72
N LYS A 612 -4.31 -30.38 26.24
CA LYS A 612 -4.98 -31.37 25.37
C LYS A 612 -4.27 -31.53 24.03
N PHE A 613 -3.86 -30.44 23.38
CA PHE A 613 -3.05 -30.50 22.15
C PHE A 613 -1.72 -31.21 22.38
N LYS A 614 -1.01 -30.85 23.45
CA LYS A 614 0.28 -31.47 23.77
C LYS A 614 0.16 -32.98 23.96
N ALA A 615 -0.83 -33.43 24.73
CA ALA A 615 -1.06 -34.85 24.96
C ALA A 615 -1.33 -35.61 23.64
N VAL A 616 -2.18 -35.05 22.78
CA VAL A 616 -2.54 -35.69 21.50
C VAL A 616 -1.37 -35.73 20.52
N ILE A 617 -0.57 -34.66 20.45
CA ILE A 617 0.64 -34.64 19.61
C ILE A 617 1.65 -35.66 20.12
N GLN A 618 1.85 -35.76 21.43
CA GLN A 618 2.73 -36.76 22.03
C GLN A 618 2.27 -38.19 21.73
N ASP A 619 0.97 -38.47 21.83
CA ASP A 619 0.41 -39.78 21.48
C ASP A 619 0.68 -40.14 20.00
N ILE A 620 0.55 -39.18 19.07
CA ILE A 620 0.85 -39.38 17.65
C ILE A 620 2.35 -39.62 17.43
N GLU A 621 3.20 -38.78 18.02
CA GLU A 621 4.67 -38.86 17.90
C GLU A 621 5.23 -40.16 18.48
N ASN A 622 4.67 -40.67 19.58
CA ASN A 622 5.06 -41.95 20.17
C ASN A 622 4.81 -43.14 19.23
N VAL A 623 3.84 -43.03 18.33
CA VAL A 623 3.47 -44.09 17.38
C VAL A 623 4.22 -43.96 16.05
N ILE A 624 4.40 -42.74 15.55
CA ILE A 624 4.97 -42.49 14.21
C ILE A 624 6.48 -42.22 14.25
N GLY A 625 7.02 -41.76 15.38
CA GLY A 625 8.41 -41.35 15.55
C GLY A 625 8.64 -39.90 15.10
N GLY A 626 9.32 -39.12 15.94
CA GLY A 626 9.64 -37.70 15.71
C GLY A 626 9.25 -36.80 16.88
N GLN A 627 9.85 -35.61 16.99
CA GLN A 627 9.52 -34.62 18.03
C GLN A 627 9.21 -33.23 17.45
N MET A 628 9.13 -33.09 16.13
CA MET A 628 9.03 -31.79 15.47
C MET A 628 7.72 -31.07 15.78
N CYS A 629 6.60 -31.79 15.91
CA CYS A 629 5.32 -31.17 16.21
C CYS A 629 5.24 -30.73 17.68
N SER A 630 5.79 -31.51 18.61
CA SER A 630 5.87 -31.15 20.03
C SER A 630 6.83 -29.99 20.29
N GLN A 631 7.97 -29.93 19.59
CA GLN A 631 8.91 -28.80 19.65
C GLN A 631 8.28 -27.51 19.09
N GLU A 632 7.57 -27.59 17.96
CA GLU A 632 6.86 -26.46 17.37
C GLU A 632 5.69 -26.00 18.25
N LEU A 633 4.97 -26.93 18.89
CA LEU A 633 3.95 -26.61 19.87
C LEU A 633 4.55 -25.81 21.04
N GLU A 634 5.62 -26.29 21.68
CA GLU A 634 6.26 -25.56 22.79
C GLU A 634 6.82 -24.19 22.35
N ARG A 635 7.32 -24.09 21.11
CA ARG A 635 7.74 -22.80 20.53
C ARG A 635 6.56 -21.84 20.44
N GLN A 636 5.43 -22.27 19.90
CA GLN A 636 4.23 -21.43 19.78
C GLN A 636 3.66 -21.01 21.14
N LYS A 637 3.78 -21.85 22.19
CA LYS A 637 3.37 -21.49 23.55
C LYS A 637 4.21 -20.34 24.12
N ARG A 638 5.54 -20.47 24.02
CA ARG A 638 6.50 -19.45 24.49
C ARG A 638 6.27 -18.10 23.81
N GLN A 639 5.95 -18.10 22.52
CA GLN A 639 5.65 -16.89 21.76
C GLN A 639 4.40 -16.16 22.27
N VAL A 640 3.34 -16.86 22.68
CA VAL A 640 2.14 -16.21 23.25
C VAL A 640 2.41 -15.63 24.63
N ILE A 641 3.15 -16.37 25.46
CA ILE A 641 3.52 -15.88 26.80
C ILE A 641 4.40 -14.63 26.68
N SER A 642 5.38 -14.62 25.78
CA SER A 642 6.26 -13.45 25.59
C SER A 642 5.53 -12.23 25.00
N ILE A 643 4.57 -12.43 24.08
CA ILE A 643 3.76 -11.34 23.52
C ILE A 643 2.84 -10.76 24.60
N TYR A 644 2.32 -11.61 25.51
CA TYR A 644 1.47 -11.20 26.62
C TYR A 644 2.22 -10.48 27.74
N GLU A 645 3.47 -10.85 28.03
CA GLU A 645 4.30 -10.16 29.02
C GLU A 645 4.87 -8.82 28.50
N ALA A 646 4.86 -8.60 27.18
CA ALA A 646 5.33 -7.38 26.53
C ALA A 646 4.23 -6.34 26.23
N CYS A 647 2.95 -6.76 26.30
CA CYS A 647 1.77 -5.89 26.24
C CYS A 647 1.32 -5.52 27.65
#